data_AF-A0A931MHS1-F1
#
_entry.id   AF-A0A931MHS1-F1
#
_cell.length_a   1.000
_cell.length_b   1.000
_cell.length_c   1.000
_cell.angle_alpha   90.00
_cell.angle_beta   90.00
_cell.angle_gamma   90.00
#
_symmetry.space_group_name_H-M   'P 1'
#
loop_
_entity.id
_entity.type
_entity.pdbx_description
1 polymer ?
#
loop_
_entity_poly.entity_id
_entity_poly.type
_entity_poly.pdbx_seq_one_letter_code
_entity_poly.pdbx_strand_id
1 'polypeptide(L)'
;MDASTVSTTQNFIGKEARWGARNYQPVPVVVDHARDCLVWDVEGRTYIDMMGAYSAVSHGHLHPRIVAAAERQLGRVAVTSRAYHGTTLGPFLEKLCAIAGFERALPMNTGAEAVETAIKCARRWGHFVKGIADGRQEILVARGNFHGRTSTIVGFSSEPEYRAGFGPFAPGFAHFDFGDMDSVRAAATGNTCAVLVEPIQGEAGVIVPPAGFFAELREWCTKNNVLLIIDEVQSGLGRTGRWFAFEHEGIRPDALILGKALGGGLLPVSAFLADDAVMGVFNPGSHGSTFGGNALAAAVALEGLKVIEDENLVARSAALGEYLNKRLREVAAEAAPLVRAVRGRGLWVGVDIDPAHATARELVEKLAAGGVLSKETHDTVIRFAPPLTITKALVDRAVQVFRQVLLDKRARLAINSIAAARPAAATSPSEVTARVKAQDTVPQLLMSPPDYFEVAYAINPWMKPEQWSLDAKRLSRDALAGWNALRARYESLGAHVSVKPAVKGLPDLVFTANCAVVLDGKAVMARYLNAERAGEEAHGQRMFEQLKARGDIDAILHTPEGVYFEGAGDAIYDAGRKLMWMGYGQRSSRFAHHTIEQAFGIPTFSLELVDPHYYHLDTAFCLLSGGDVVYHPAAFTEEGRAQIRAIVGDKLIEAPQEDAENLGVNSVCFGADVVLCHCSDALRATLEARGYRVHVVPLGSFNRSGGAAYCLTLRLDNLYKGRTRGGEKLAA
;
A
#
# COMPACT_ATOMS: atom_id res chain seq x y z
N MET A 1 16.02 30.68 -8.49
CA MET A 1 15.46 29.32 -8.34
C MET A 1 16.19 28.46 -9.34
N ASP A 2 17.07 27.61 -8.82
CA ASP A 2 18.05 26.87 -9.62
C ASP A 2 17.37 25.73 -10.38
N ALA A 3 17.69 25.55 -11.66
CA ALA A 3 17.11 24.57 -12.58
C ALA A 3 17.64 23.14 -12.30
N SER A 4 17.64 22.74 -11.03
CA SER A 4 18.08 21.45 -10.53
C SER A 4 16.99 20.39 -10.77
N THR A 5 17.20 19.62 -11.84
CA THR A 5 16.71 18.25 -12.12
C THR A 5 15.22 17.97 -11.89
N VAL A 6 14.38 18.31 -12.88
CA VAL A 6 13.06 17.69 -13.05
C VAL A 6 13.24 16.18 -13.23
N SER A 7 12.54 15.35 -12.45
CA SER A 7 12.64 13.87 -12.58
C SER A 7 12.21 13.39 -13.95
N THR A 8 12.72 12.23 -14.39
CA THR A 8 12.36 11.63 -15.67
C THR A 8 10.85 11.39 -15.74
N THR A 9 10.25 10.93 -14.64
CA THR A 9 8.79 10.82 -14.46
C THR A 9 8.05 12.12 -14.80
N GLN A 10 8.46 13.26 -14.21
CA GLN A 10 7.78 14.54 -14.44
C GLN A 10 7.94 15.06 -15.86
N ASN A 11 9.05 14.74 -16.54
CA ASN A 11 9.24 15.08 -17.95
C ASN A 11 8.24 14.34 -18.84
N PHE A 12 8.06 13.03 -18.65
CA PHE A 12 7.08 12.25 -19.41
C PHE A 12 5.63 12.69 -19.14
N ILE A 13 5.26 12.89 -17.87
CA ILE A 13 3.94 13.41 -17.50
C ILE A 13 3.71 14.79 -18.11
N GLY A 14 4.72 15.67 -18.07
CA GLY A 14 4.65 17.01 -18.67
C GLY A 14 4.43 16.99 -20.18
N LYS A 15 5.04 16.03 -20.90
CA LYS A 15 4.81 15.84 -22.34
C LYS A 15 3.37 15.39 -22.62
N GLU A 16 2.86 14.41 -21.88
CA GLU A 16 1.48 13.95 -22.03
C GLU A 16 0.49 15.06 -21.70
N ALA A 17 0.70 15.83 -20.62
CA ALA A 17 -0.16 16.95 -20.25
C ALA A 17 -0.18 18.09 -21.29
N ARG A 18 0.89 18.22 -22.09
CA ARG A 18 1.02 19.22 -23.16
C ARG A 18 0.36 18.78 -24.46
N TRP A 19 0.52 17.52 -24.85
CA TRP A 19 0.14 17.03 -26.18
C TRP A 19 -1.09 16.11 -26.19
N GLY A 20 -1.45 15.53 -25.05
CA GLY A 20 -2.59 14.63 -24.87
C GLY A 20 -3.87 15.36 -24.48
N ALA A 21 -5.00 14.70 -24.74
CA ALA A 21 -6.29 15.12 -24.20
C ALA A 21 -6.37 14.83 -22.69
N ARG A 22 -7.05 15.69 -21.93
CA ARG A 22 -7.15 15.60 -20.46
C ARG A 22 -8.39 14.82 -20.00
N ASN A 23 -8.62 13.67 -20.61
CA ASN A 23 -9.78 12.81 -20.32
C ASN A 23 -9.46 11.66 -19.34
N TYR A 24 -8.24 11.61 -18.80
CA TYR A 24 -7.80 10.66 -17.76
C TYR A 24 -7.11 11.38 -16.61
N GLN A 25 -7.15 10.76 -15.43
CA GLN A 25 -6.38 11.17 -14.25
C GLN A 25 -5.51 9.99 -13.74
N PRO A 26 -4.37 9.71 -14.41
CA PRO A 26 -3.48 8.61 -14.05
C PRO A 26 -2.92 8.75 -12.62
N VAL A 27 -2.52 7.62 -12.03
CA VAL A 27 -1.59 7.63 -10.88
C VAL A 27 -0.23 8.11 -11.42
N PRO A 28 0.53 8.97 -10.71
CA PRO A 28 1.77 9.56 -11.23
C PRO A 28 2.95 8.56 -11.27
N VAL A 29 2.79 7.48 -12.03
CA VAL A 29 3.78 6.43 -12.29
C VAL A 29 3.89 6.29 -13.81
N VAL A 30 5.10 6.43 -14.35
CA VAL A 30 5.37 6.32 -15.78
C VAL A 30 6.03 4.97 -16.04
N VAL A 31 5.25 4.01 -16.54
CA VAL A 31 5.72 2.65 -16.83
C VAL A 31 6.68 2.65 -18.02
N ASP A 32 7.83 2.00 -17.85
CA ASP A 32 8.83 1.77 -18.90
C ASP A 32 8.68 0.37 -19.51
N HIS A 33 8.71 -0.67 -18.65
CA HIS A 33 8.56 -2.06 -19.08
C HIS A 33 7.80 -2.90 -18.05
N ALA A 34 7.31 -4.07 -18.48
CA ALA A 34 6.51 -4.97 -17.66
C ALA A 34 6.74 -6.43 -18.05
N ARG A 35 6.55 -7.34 -17.08
CA ARG A 35 6.67 -8.78 -17.26
C ARG A 35 5.79 -9.49 -16.25
N ASP A 36 4.92 -10.37 -16.75
CA ASP A 36 3.99 -11.14 -15.93
C ASP A 36 3.15 -10.23 -15.01
N CYS A 37 3.37 -10.26 -13.69
CA CYS A 37 2.61 -9.44 -12.73
C CYS A 37 3.36 -8.21 -12.23
N LEU A 38 4.55 -7.93 -12.78
CA LEU A 38 5.43 -6.86 -12.35
C LEU A 38 5.58 -5.80 -13.43
N VAL A 39 5.65 -4.55 -12.99
CA VAL A 39 5.91 -3.39 -13.85
C VAL A 39 7.06 -2.58 -13.28
N TRP A 40 7.84 -1.95 -14.15
CA TRP A 40 8.95 -1.08 -13.80
C TRP A 40 8.70 0.31 -14.37
N ASP A 41 8.92 1.34 -13.56
CA ASP A 41 8.83 2.71 -14.02
C ASP A 41 10.14 3.21 -14.62
N VAL A 42 10.11 4.42 -15.20
CA VAL A 42 11.28 5.11 -15.77
C VAL A 42 12.36 5.48 -14.74
N GLU A 43 12.08 5.36 -13.44
CA GLU A 43 13.05 5.56 -12.35
C GLU A 43 13.60 4.21 -11.82
N GLY A 44 13.23 3.09 -12.46
CA GLY A 44 13.66 1.74 -12.09
C GLY A 44 12.92 1.12 -10.89
N ARG A 45 11.86 1.75 -10.38
CA ARG A 45 11.05 1.21 -9.28
C ARG A 45 10.16 0.08 -9.80
N THR A 46 10.10 -1.01 -9.04
CA THR A 46 9.26 -2.17 -9.35
C THR A 46 7.94 -2.11 -8.60
N TYR A 47 6.86 -2.46 -9.29
CA TYR A 47 5.52 -2.53 -8.72
C TYR A 47 4.84 -3.86 -9.03
N ILE A 48 3.97 -4.30 -8.11
CA ILE A 48 3.01 -5.38 -8.35
C ILE A 48 1.79 -4.77 -9.04
N ASP A 49 1.46 -5.23 -10.26
CA ASP A 49 0.26 -4.79 -10.96
C ASP A 49 -0.96 -5.57 -10.44
N MET A 50 -1.77 -4.88 -9.64
CA MET A 50 -3.04 -5.39 -9.15
C MET A 50 -4.24 -4.82 -9.93
N MET A 51 -4.05 -4.19 -11.09
CA MET A 51 -5.13 -3.76 -11.99
C MET A 51 -5.23 -4.58 -13.26
N GLY A 52 -4.10 -5.07 -13.80
CA GLY A 52 -4.05 -5.86 -15.03
C GLY A 52 -4.72 -5.16 -16.20
N ALA A 53 -4.55 -3.83 -16.32
CA ALA A 53 -5.27 -2.95 -17.25
C ALA A 53 -6.78 -3.24 -17.31
N TYR A 54 -7.43 -3.22 -16.15
CA TYR A 54 -8.88 -3.46 -16.00
C TYR A 54 -9.29 -4.87 -16.47
N SER A 55 -8.48 -5.89 -16.19
CA SER A 55 -8.61 -7.30 -16.63
C SER A 55 -8.22 -7.60 -18.09
N ALA A 56 -7.61 -6.66 -18.83
CA ALA A 56 -7.12 -6.93 -20.18
C ALA A 56 -5.83 -7.78 -20.20
N VAL A 57 -5.03 -7.71 -19.14
CA VAL A 57 -3.77 -8.45 -19.00
C VAL A 57 -3.95 -9.67 -18.09
N SER A 58 -4.99 -10.47 -18.34
CA SER A 58 -5.26 -11.68 -17.56
C SER A 58 -4.14 -12.73 -17.65
N HIS A 59 -3.37 -12.74 -18.73
CA HIS A 59 -2.27 -13.68 -18.99
C HIS A 59 -0.92 -13.25 -18.36
N GLY A 60 -0.86 -12.06 -17.76
CA GLY A 60 0.39 -11.41 -17.41
C GLY A 60 0.99 -10.62 -18.57
N HIS A 61 1.76 -9.59 -18.23
CA HIS A 61 2.40 -8.70 -19.21
C HIS A 61 3.39 -9.47 -20.09
N LEU A 62 3.27 -9.29 -21.41
CA LEU A 62 4.15 -9.90 -22.41
C LEU A 62 4.28 -11.42 -22.28
N HIS A 63 3.16 -12.12 -22.09
CA HIS A 63 3.15 -13.57 -21.98
C HIS A 63 3.89 -14.24 -23.17
N PRO A 64 4.94 -15.06 -22.92
CA PRO A 64 5.91 -15.44 -23.95
C PRO A 64 5.28 -16.21 -25.12
N ARG A 65 4.29 -17.07 -24.86
CA ARG A 65 3.57 -17.79 -25.92
C ARG A 65 2.80 -16.86 -26.86
N ILE A 66 2.16 -15.84 -26.29
CA ILE A 66 1.32 -14.90 -27.02
C ILE A 66 2.19 -13.94 -27.84
N VAL A 67 3.29 -13.44 -27.24
CA VAL A 67 4.29 -12.64 -27.96
C VAL A 67 4.86 -13.42 -29.15
N ALA A 68 5.27 -14.68 -28.94
CA ALA A 68 5.79 -15.51 -30.02
C ALA A 68 4.75 -15.78 -31.11
N ALA A 69 3.45 -15.89 -30.78
CA ALA A 69 2.38 -16.00 -31.76
C ALA A 69 2.21 -14.72 -32.59
N ALA A 70 2.31 -13.55 -31.95
CA ALA A 70 2.29 -12.26 -32.62
C ALA A 70 3.48 -12.12 -33.60
N GLU A 71 4.70 -12.40 -33.15
CA GLU A 71 5.93 -12.32 -33.95
C GLU A 71 5.87 -13.26 -35.17
N ARG A 72 5.47 -14.52 -34.97
CA ARG A 72 5.30 -15.48 -36.08
C ARG A 72 4.29 -14.98 -37.11
N GLN A 73 3.20 -14.36 -36.66
CA GLN A 73 2.16 -13.87 -37.57
C GLN A 73 2.58 -12.58 -38.28
N LEU A 74 3.33 -11.69 -37.61
CA LEU A 74 3.93 -10.49 -38.21
C LEU A 74 4.88 -10.82 -39.36
N GLY A 75 5.62 -11.94 -39.28
CA GLY A 75 6.44 -12.45 -40.38
C GLY A 75 5.65 -12.96 -41.59
N ARG A 76 4.30 -12.91 -41.56
CA ARG A 76 3.42 -13.40 -42.63
C ARG A 76 2.49 -12.31 -43.14
N VAL A 77 1.52 -11.91 -42.32
CA VAL A 77 0.50 -10.91 -42.68
C VAL A 77 -0.23 -10.41 -41.44
N ALA A 78 -0.41 -9.09 -41.33
CA ALA A 78 -1.15 -8.50 -40.23
C ALA A 78 -2.64 -8.29 -40.57
N VAL A 79 -2.95 -7.59 -41.67
CA VAL A 79 -4.31 -7.17 -42.03
C VAL A 79 -4.55 -7.39 -43.52
N THR A 80 -5.68 -8.04 -43.86
CA THR A 80 -6.12 -8.28 -45.25
C THR A 80 -7.53 -7.76 -45.53
N SER A 81 -8.19 -7.15 -44.53
CA SER A 81 -9.65 -6.96 -44.45
C SER A 81 -10.44 -8.28 -44.42
N ARG A 82 -11.78 -8.17 -44.30
CA ARG A 82 -12.73 -9.30 -44.47
C ARG A 82 -13.15 -9.53 -45.92
N ALA A 83 -12.59 -8.80 -46.89
CA ALA A 83 -12.85 -9.03 -48.31
C ALA A 83 -12.21 -10.34 -48.82
N TYR A 84 -11.17 -10.83 -48.14
CA TYR A 84 -10.47 -12.06 -48.47
C TYR A 84 -10.48 -13.01 -47.28
N HIS A 85 -10.46 -14.31 -47.56
CA HIS A 85 -10.25 -15.33 -46.53
C HIS A 85 -8.78 -15.40 -46.11
N GLY A 86 -8.55 -15.76 -44.85
CA GLY A 86 -7.22 -15.96 -44.28
C GLY A 86 -7.18 -17.22 -43.42
N THR A 87 -5.98 -17.66 -43.08
CA THR A 87 -5.76 -18.95 -42.38
C THR A 87 -5.94 -18.87 -40.85
N THR A 88 -6.05 -17.67 -40.26
CA THR A 88 -6.06 -17.51 -38.80
C THR A 88 -7.45 -17.27 -38.21
N LEU A 89 -8.36 -16.64 -38.97
CA LEU A 89 -9.69 -16.29 -38.47
C LEU A 89 -10.55 -17.52 -38.17
N GLY A 90 -10.60 -18.50 -39.06
CA GLY A 90 -11.37 -19.74 -38.86
C GLY A 90 -11.00 -20.48 -37.56
N PRO A 91 -9.72 -20.85 -37.37
CA PRO A 91 -9.27 -21.52 -36.14
C PRO A 91 -9.51 -20.71 -34.86
N PHE A 92 -9.39 -19.38 -34.92
CA PHE A 92 -9.74 -18.52 -33.80
C PHE A 92 -11.24 -18.62 -33.45
N LEU A 93 -12.12 -18.47 -34.44
CA LEU A 93 -13.56 -18.55 -34.24
C LEU A 93 -13.98 -19.93 -33.74
N GLU A 94 -13.42 -21.00 -34.30
CA GLU A 94 -13.66 -22.38 -33.86
C GLU A 94 -13.35 -22.56 -32.38
N LYS A 95 -12.14 -22.17 -31.94
CA LYS A 95 -11.74 -22.30 -30.53
C LYS A 95 -12.60 -21.44 -29.61
N LEU A 96 -12.89 -20.20 -30.03
CA LEU A 96 -13.71 -19.27 -29.25
C LEU A 96 -15.14 -19.80 -29.07
N CYS A 97 -15.77 -20.24 -30.15
CA CYS A 97 -17.11 -20.83 -30.13
C CYS A 97 -17.16 -22.11 -29.30
N ALA A 98 -16.14 -22.98 -29.41
CA ALA A 98 -16.07 -24.22 -28.65
C ALA A 98 -15.96 -23.98 -27.13
N ILE A 99 -15.14 -23.00 -26.70
CA ILE A 99 -15.03 -22.63 -25.29
C ILE A 99 -16.34 -22.00 -24.79
N ALA A 100 -16.90 -21.07 -25.57
CA ALA A 100 -18.06 -20.29 -25.15
C ALA A 100 -19.38 -21.05 -25.26
N GLY A 101 -19.42 -22.15 -26.00
CA GLY A 101 -20.63 -22.93 -26.24
C GLY A 101 -21.66 -22.20 -27.12
N PHE A 102 -21.20 -21.47 -28.14
CA PHE A 102 -22.02 -20.77 -29.14
C PHE A 102 -21.68 -21.21 -30.56
N GLU A 103 -22.64 -21.14 -31.48
CA GLU A 103 -22.40 -21.57 -32.87
C GLU A 103 -21.59 -20.55 -33.69
N ARG A 104 -21.76 -19.25 -33.43
CA ARG A 104 -21.17 -18.17 -34.22
C ARG A 104 -20.53 -17.09 -33.35
N ALA A 105 -19.50 -16.45 -33.91
CA ALA A 105 -18.86 -15.28 -33.34
C ALA A 105 -18.57 -14.23 -34.43
N LEU A 106 -18.80 -12.96 -34.10
CA LEU A 106 -18.47 -11.80 -34.93
C LEU A 106 -17.38 -10.97 -34.23
N PRO A 107 -16.12 -11.05 -34.69
CA PRO A 107 -15.02 -10.33 -34.05
C PRO A 107 -14.97 -8.86 -34.46
N MET A 108 -14.69 -8.02 -33.48
CA MET A 108 -14.47 -6.57 -33.57
C MET A 108 -13.14 -6.23 -32.87
N ASN A 109 -12.88 -4.94 -32.60
CA ASN A 109 -11.61 -4.48 -32.02
C ASN A 109 -11.77 -4.10 -30.55
N THR A 110 -12.81 -3.36 -30.21
CA THR A 110 -13.04 -2.88 -28.84
C THR A 110 -14.32 -3.47 -28.24
N GLY A 111 -14.40 -3.55 -26.91
CA GLY A 111 -15.63 -3.96 -26.23
C GLY A 111 -16.84 -3.11 -26.65
N ALA A 112 -16.64 -1.79 -26.83
CA ALA A 112 -17.69 -0.88 -27.28
C ALA A 112 -18.23 -1.26 -28.68
N GLU A 113 -17.37 -1.68 -29.62
CA GLU A 113 -17.83 -2.15 -30.93
C GLU A 113 -18.59 -3.48 -30.85
N ALA A 114 -18.21 -4.38 -29.94
CA ALA A 114 -18.94 -5.62 -29.71
C ALA A 114 -20.31 -5.35 -29.06
N VAL A 115 -20.41 -4.34 -28.20
CA VAL A 115 -21.69 -3.84 -27.68
C VAL A 115 -22.54 -3.19 -28.78
N GLU A 116 -21.97 -2.33 -29.63
CA GLU A 116 -22.69 -1.77 -30.78
C GLU A 116 -23.20 -2.88 -31.72
N THR A 117 -22.41 -3.95 -31.89
CA THR A 117 -22.83 -5.15 -32.60
C THR A 117 -24.02 -5.81 -31.94
N ALA A 118 -23.98 -6.00 -30.61
CA ALA A 118 -25.08 -6.58 -29.84
C ALA A 118 -26.37 -5.74 -29.95
N ILE A 119 -26.27 -4.41 -29.87
CA ILE A 119 -27.41 -3.48 -30.03
C ILE A 119 -28.03 -3.64 -31.42
N LYS A 120 -27.19 -3.65 -32.47
CA LYS A 120 -27.67 -3.85 -33.85
C LYS A 120 -28.30 -5.23 -34.03
N CYS A 121 -27.73 -6.26 -33.42
CA CYS A 121 -28.26 -7.63 -33.46
C CYS A 121 -29.63 -7.70 -32.79
N ALA A 122 -29.75 -7.20 -31.56
CA ALA A 122 -30.99 -7.17 -30.80
C ALA A 122 -32.11 -6.44 -31.54
N ARG A 123 -31.82 -5.29 -32.15
CA ARG A 123 -32.81 -4.53 -32.93
C ARG A 123 -33.23 -5.26 -34.21
N ARG A 124 -32.28 -5.81 -34.96
CA ARG A 124 -32.59 -6.59 -36.17
C ARG A 124 -33.38 -7.85 -35.83
N TRP A 125 -33.02 -8.56 -34.76
CA TRP A 125 -33.76 -9.72 -34.27
C TRP A 125 -35.16 -9.33 -33.79
N GLY A 126 -35.27 -8.24 -33.02
CA GLY A 126 -36.55 -7.69 -32.58
C GLY A 126 -37.48 -7.38 -33.75
N HIS A 127 -36.93 -6.83 -34.84
CA HIS A 127 -37.69 -6.53 -36.05
C HIS A 127 -38.04 -7.79 -36.87
N PHE A 128 -37.02 -8.50 -37.35
CA PHE A 128 -37.17 -9.57 -38.34
C PHE A 128 -37.66 -10.89 -37.75
N VAL A 129 -37.41 -11.15 -36.47
CA VAL A 129 -37.74 -12.43 -35.82
C VAL A 129 -38.89 -12.28 -34.82
N LYS A 130 -38.80 -11.31 -33.89
CA LYS A 130 -39.86 -11.08 -32.91
C LYS A 130 -41.08 -10.33 -33.49
N GLY A 131 -40.93 -9.63 -34.61
CA GLY A 131 -42.02 -8.92 -35.29
C GLY A 131 -42.35 -7.53 -34.71
N ILE A 132 -41.43 -6.92 -33.96
CA ILE A 132 -41.59 -5.54 -33.48
C ILE A 132 -41.46 -4.59 -34.67
N ALA A 133 -42.36 -3.62 -34.77
CA ALA A 133 -42.34 -2.61 -35.83
C ALA A 133 -40.98 -1.89 -35.89
N ASP A 134 -40.44 -1.67 -37.10
CA ASP A 134 -39.13 -1.04 -37.27
C ASP A 134 -39.04 0.32 -36.54
N GLY A 135 -37.91 0.57 -35.89
CA GLY A 135 -37.68 1.74 -35.04
C GLY A 135 -38.38 1.73 -33.67
N ARG A 136 -39.15 0.70 -33.31
CA ARG A 136 -39.78 0.57 -31.99
C ARG A 136 -39.03 -0.33 -31.02
N GLN A 137 -37.99 -1.03 -31.47
CA GLN A 137 -37.28 -2.03 -30.66
C GLN A 137 -36.63 -1.37 -29.43
N GLU A 138 -36.97 -1.91 -28.27
CA GLU A 138 -36.49 -1.43 -26.98
C GLU A 138 -35.52 -2.45 -26.35
N ILE A 139 -34.43 -1.94 -25.77
CA ILE A 139 -33.44 -2.76 -25.03
C ILE A 139 -33.43 -2.28 -23.58
N LEU A 140 -33.60 -3.21 -22.64
CA LEU A 140 -33.47 -2.92 -21.22
C LEU A 140 -31.99 -2.94 -20.84
N VAL A 141 -31.55 -1.93 -20.09
CA VAL A 141 -30.17 -1.80 -19.56
C VAL A 141 -30.19 -1.53 -18.07
N ALA A 142 -29.24 -2.07 -17.34
CA ALA A 142 -29.16 -1.87 -15.88
C ALA A 142 -28.69 -0.45 -15.55
N ARG A 143 -29.22 0.16 -14.48
CA ARG A 143 -28.59 1.35 -13.88
C ARG A 143 -27.21 0.99 -13.33
N GLY A 144 -26.24 1.90 -13.48
CA GLY A 144 -24.84 1.69 -13.13
C GLY A 144 -24.01 1.01 -14.21
N ASN A 145 -24.58 0.75 -15.39
CA ASN A 145 -23.88 0.05 -16.48
C ASN A 145 -22.64 0.82 -17.00
N PHE A 146 -21.66 0.05 -17.47
CA PHE A 146 -20.58 0.55 -18.31
C PHE A 146 -20.32 -0.41 -19.48
N HIS A 147 -20.90 -0.07 -20.64
CA HIS A 147 -20.74 -0.86 -21.86
C HIS A 147 -19.77 -0.24 -22.88
N GLY A 148 -19.13 0.89 -22.56
CA GLY A 148 -18.24 1.61 -23.47
C GLY A 148 -18.52 3.12 -23.57
N ARG A 149 -17.95 3.77 -24.59
CA ARG A 149 -17.93 5.24 -24.72
C ARG A 149 -18.42 5.77 -26.08
N THR A 150 -19.08 4.96 -26.93
CA THR A 150 -19.70 5.46 -28.17
C THR A 150 -20.94 6.28 -27.85
N SER A 151 -21.38 7.14 -28.77
CA SER A 151 -22.54 8.04 -28.56
C SER A 151 -23.82 7.31 -28.18
N THR A 152 -24.09 6.12 -28.75
CA THR A 152 -25.25 5.30 -28.36
C THR A 152 -25.08 4.74 -26.96
N ILE A 153 -23.89 4.22 -26.64
CA ILE A 153 -23.62 3.58 -25.36
C ILE A 153 -23.67 4.57 -24.19
N VAL A 154 -22.96 5.70 -24.30
CA VAL A 154 -23.08 6.75 -23.27
C VAL A 154 -24.49 7.31 -23.23
N GLY A 155 -25.21 7.28 -24.35
CA GLY A 155 -26.59 7.74 -24.47
C GLY A 155 -27.63 6.92 -23.70
N PHE A 156 -27.33 5.67 -23.31
CA PHE A 156 -28.15 4.90 -22.36
C PHE A 156 -27.50 4.72 -20.99
N SER A 157 -26.33 5.29 -20.74
CA SER A 157 -25.75 5.31 -19.40
C SER A 157 -26.72 5.98 -18.41
N SER A 158 -26.81 5.47 -17.19
CA SER A 158 -27.49 6.15 -16.08
C SER A 158 -26.57 7.10 -15.32
N GLU A 159 -25.26 7.07 -15.58
CA GLU A 159 -24.28 7.96 -14.97
C GLU A 159 -24.29 9.33 -15.69
N PRO A 160 -24.70 10.42 -15.03
CA PRO A 160 -24.80 11.73 -15.64
C PRO A 160 -23.50 12.23 -16.27
N GLU A 161 -22.35 11.95 -15.66
CA GLU A 161 -21.05 12.40 -16.16
C GLU A 161 -20.70 11.78 -17.51
N TYR A 162 -21.15 10.54 -17.77
CA TYR A 162 -20.87 9.88 -19.05
C TYR A 162 -21.66 10.51 -20.20
N ARG A 163 -22.77 11.18 -19.90
CA ARG A 163 -23.68 11.81 -20.87
C ARG A 163 -23.41 13.29 -21.10
N ALA A 164 -22.83 13.98 -20.13
CA ALA A 164 -22.74 15.44 -20.13
C ALA A 164 -22.09 15.98 -21.42
N GLY A 165 -22.83 16.81 -22.16
CA GLY A 165 -22.33 17.49 -23.37
C GLY A 165 -22.32 16.68 -24.68
N PHE A 166 -22.83 15.44 -24.70
CA PHE A 166 -22.77 14.57 -25.90
C PHE A 166 -24.11 14.38 -26.65
N GLY A 167 -25.17 15.06 -26.26
CA GLY A 167 -26.50 14.89 -26.87
C GLY A 167 -26.63 15.46 -28.30
N PRO A 168 -27.68 15.06 -29.05
CA PRO A 168 -28.77 14.14 -28.68
C PRO A 168 -28.37 12.66 -28.79
N PHE A 169 -29.06 11.79 -28.03
CA PHE A 169 -28.78 10.36 -27.95
C PHE A 169 -29.79 9.50 -28.72
N ALA A 170 -29.37 8.31 -29.13
CA ALA A 170 -30.25 7.33 -29.78
C ALA A 170 -31.35 6.86 -28.81
N PRO A 171 -32.63 6.83 -29.22
CA PRO A 171 -33.73 6.33 -28.40
C PRO A 171 -33.76 4.78 -28.37
N GLY A 172 -34.76 4.20 -27.70
CA GLY A 172 -35.01 2.76 -27.68
C GLY A 172 -34.29 2.00 -26.56
N PHE A 173 -34.06 2.66 -25.43
CA PHE A 173 -33.50 2.06 -24.22
C PHE A 173 -34.35 2.43 -23.00
N ALA A 174 -34.55 1.46 -22.12
CA ALA A 174 -35.20 1.66 -20.83
C ALA A 174 -34.32 1.09 -19.70
N HIS A 175 -34.41 1.68 -18.51
CA HIS A 175 -33.58 1.32 -17.37
C HIS A 175 -34.32 0.43 -16.38
N PHE A 176 -33.60 -0.51 -15.80
CA PHE A 176 -33.99 -1.26 -14.61
C PHE A 176 -32.89 -1.17 -13.55
N ASP A 177 -33.21 -1.43 -12.29
CA ASP A 177 -32.25 -1.39 -11.19
C ASP A 177 -31.47 -2.72 -11.12
N PHE A 178 -30.15 -2.64 -11.05
CA PHE A 178 -29.30 -3.83 -11.13
C PHE A 178 -29.56 -4.78 -9.96
N GLY A 179 -29.92 -6.03 -10.26
CA GLY A 179 -30.26 -7.04 -9.25
C GLY A 179 -31.72 -7.05 -8.81
N ASP A 180 -32.61 -6.26 -9.44
CA ASP A 180 -34.04 -6.17 -9.08
C ASP A 180 -34.95 -6.60 -10.24
N MET A 181 -35.59 -7.77 -10.11
CA MET A 181 -36.52 -8.31 -11.11
C MET A 181 -37.86 -7.58 -11.18
N ASP A 182 -38.30 -6.89 -10.12
CA ASP A 182 -39.53 -6.11 -10.18
C ASP A 182 -39.35 -4.87 -11.04
N SER A 183 -38.18 -4.22 -10.95
CA SER A 183 -37.82 -3.13 -11.87
C SER A 183 -37.72 -3.59 -13.34
N VAL A 184 -37.22 -4.82 -13.60
CA VAL A 184 -37.18 -5.41 -14.96
C VAL A 184 -38.61 -5.56 -15.52
N ARG A 185 -39.51 -6.14 -14.72
CA ARG A 185 -40.92 -6.32 -15.11
C ARG A 185 -41.64 -5.00 -15.36
N ALA A 186 -41.36 -4.00 -14.52
CA ALA A 186 -41.96 -2.67 -14.63
C ALA A 186 -41.45 -1.89 -15.86
N ALA A 187 -40.18 -2.06 -16.23
CA ALA A 187 -39.58 -1.38 -17.37
C ALA A 187 -39.94 -2.02 -18.72
N ALA A 188 -40.27 -3.31 -18.74
CA ALA A 188 -40.54 -4.04 -19.96
C ALA A 188 -41.85 -3.64 -20.64
N THR A 189 -41.84 -3.61 -21.97
CA THR A 189 -42.98 -3.33 -22.83
C THR A 189 -43.16 -4.44 -23.88
N GLY A 190 -44.26 -4.38 -24.65
CA GLY A 190 -44.42 -5.26 -25.82
C GLY A 190 -43.34 -5.07 -26.89
N ASN A 191 -42.58 -3.98 -26.84
CA ASN A 191 -41.49 -3.69 -27.77
C ASN A 191 -40.10 -4.09 -27.24
N THR A 192 -40.01 -4.62 -26.03
CA THR A 192 -38.74 -5.07 -25.46
C THR A 192 -38.21 -6.27 -26.25
N CYS A 193 -37.04 -6.13 -26.86
CA CYS A 193 -36.39 -7.16 -27.67
C CYS A 193 -35.19 -7.81 -26.96
N ALA A 194 -34.52 -7.10 -26.05
CA ALA A 194 -33.38 -7.63 -25.32
C ALA A 194 -33.22 -6.99 -23.94
N VAL A 195 -32.52 -7.70 -23.06
CA VAL A 195 -31.86 -7.19 -21.86
C VAL A 195 -30.36 -7.26 -22.10
N LEU A 196 -29.66 -6.12 -21.96
CA LEU A 196 -28.20 -6.01 -22.03
C LEU A 196 -27.66 -5.67 -20.64
N VAL A 197 -26.81 -6.54 -20.09
CA VAL A 197 -26.41 -6.45 -18.69
C VAL A 197 -25.04 -7.09 -18.42
N GLU A 198 -24.24 -6.49 -17.53
CA GLU A 198 -23.01 -7.09 -16.99
C GLU A 198 -23.36 -8.11 -15.89
N PRO A 199 -22.68 -9.28 -15.79
CA PRO A 199 -22.94 -10.24 -14.71
C PRO A 199 -22.43 -9.75 -13.35
N ILE A 200 -21.46 -8.84 -13.36
CA ILE A 200 -20.95 -8.08 -12.22
C ILE A 200 -20.61 -6.70 -12.78
N GLN A 201 -21.17 -5.61 -12.22
CA GLN A 201 -20.88 -4.28 -12.73
C GLN A 201 -19.48 -3.83 -12.31
N GLY A 202 -18.60 -3.70 -13.30
CA GLY A 202 -17.18 -3.52 -13.05
C GLY A 202 -16.79 -2.09 -12.68
N GLU A 203 -17.11 -1.14 -13.55
CA GLU A 203 -16.82 0.28 -13.32
C GLU A 203 -17.65 0.87 -12.17
N ALA A 204 -18.83 0.31 -11.87
CA ALA A 204 -19.63 0.68 -10.70
C ALA A 204 -18.99 0.26 -9.35
N GLY A 205 -17.82 -0.40 -9.38
CA GLY A 205 -17.10 -0.82 -8.19
C GLY A 205 -17.26 -2.29 -7.86
N VAL A 206 -17.26 -3.16 -8.87
CA VAL A 206 -17.35 -4.64 -8.71
C VAL A 206 -18.62 -5.03 -7.94
N ILE A 207 -19.78 -4.55 -8.40
CA ILE A 207 -21.07 -4.83 -7.78
C ILE A 207 -21.53 -6.23 -8.20
N VAL A 208 -21.59 -7.14 -7.23
CA VAL A 208 -22.12 -8.50 -7.42
C VAL A 208 -23.62 -8.46 -7.10
N PRO A 209 -24.51 -8.89 -8.01
CA PRO A 209 -25.94 -8.88 -7.75
C PRO A 209 -26.33 -9.96 -6.72
N PRO A 210 -27.55 -9.89 -6.16
CA PRO A 210 -28.09 -10.95 -5.32
C PRO A 210 -28.09 -12.30 -6.04
N ALA A 211 -27.82 -13.37 -5.30
CA ALA A 211 -27.86 -14.73 -5.83
C ALA A 211 -29.26 -15.06 -6.36
N GLY A 212 -29.36 -15.72 -7.52
CA GLY A 212 -30.62 -16.10 -8.15
C GLY A 212 -31.19 -15.06 -9.11
N PHE A 213 -30.70 -13.81 -9.08
CA PHE A 213 -31.18 -12.75 -9.98
C PHE A 213 -31.07 -13.15 -11.46
N PHE A 214 -29.92 -13.70 -11.88
CA PHE A 214 -29.73 -14.07 -13.28
C PHE A 214 -30.49 -15.33 -13.70
N ALA A 215 -30.68 -16.29 -12.78
CA ALA A 215 -31.53 -17.44 -13.02
C ALA A 215 -32.97 -17.00 -13.31
N GLU A 216 -33.52 -16.11 -12.48
CA GLU A 216 -34.86 -15.55 -12.66
C GLU A 216 -34.96 -14.67 -13.92
N LEU A 217 -33.95 -13.84 -14.19
CA LEU A 217 -33.89 -13.02 -15.40
C LEU A 217 -33.87 -13.87 -16.67
N ARG A 218 -33.11 -14.98 -16.67
CA ARG A 218 -33.06 -15.91 -17.79
C ARG A 218 -34.40 -16.56 -18.05
N GLU A 219 -35.08 -17.04 -17.00
CA GLU A 219 -36.43 -17.62 -17.11
C GLU A 219 -37.40 -16.58 -17.66
N TRP A 220 -37.39 -15.36 -17.12
CA TRP A 220 -38.23 -14.27 -17.56
C TRP A 220 -37.98 -13.91 -19.04
N CYS A 221 -36.73 -13.80 -19.46
CA CYS A 221 -36.38 -13.51 -20.85
C CYS A 221 -36.93 -14.58 -21.80
N THR A 222 -36.78 -15.86 -21.42
CA THR A 222 -37.30 -17.00 -22.19
C THR A 222 -38.83 -16.93 -22.33
N LYS A 223 -39.54 -16.75 -21.21
CA LYS A 223 -41.01 -16.67 -21.18
C LYS A 223 -41.56 -15.54 -22.04
N ASN A 224 -40.85 -14.41 -22.13
CA ASN A 224 -41.30 -13.22 -22.84
C ASN A 224 -40.71 -13.08 -24.25
N ASN A 225 -39.98 -14.11 -24.73
CA ASN A 225 -39.25 -14.08 -25.99
C ASN A 225 -38.38 -12.80 -26.12
N VAL A 226 -37.59 -12.53 -25.09
CA VAL A 226 -36.65 -11.40 -25.00
C VAL A 226 -35.24 -11.98 -24.95
N LEU A 227 -34.31 -11.41 -25.72
CA LEU A 227 -32.92 -11.87 -25.71
C LEU A 227 -32.23 -11.46 -24.40
N LEU A 228 -31.55 -12.38 -23.72
CA LEU A 228 -30.60 -12.07 -22.67
C LEU A 228 -29.20 -11.96 -23.27
N ILE A 229 -28.64 -10.76 -23.25
CA ILE A 229 -27.29 -10.46 -23.75
C ILE A 229 -26.42 -10.10 -22.55
N ILE A 230 -25.39 -10.91 -22.30
CA ILE A 230 -24.46 -10.68 -21.18
C ILE A 230 -23.17 -10.05 -21.67
N ASP A 231 -22.81 -8.92 -21.08
CA ASP A 231 -21.52 -8.27 -21.29
C ASP A 231 -20.45 -8.84 -20.36
N GLU A 232 -19.58 -9.68 -20.92
CA GLU A 232 -18.47 -10.31 -20.20
C GLU A 232 -17.11 -9.78 -20.67
N VAL A 233 -17.09 -8.56 -21.23
CA VAL A 233 -15.84 -7.90 -21.64
C VAL A 233 -14.86 -7.85 -20.48
N GLN A 234 -15.30 -7.61 -19.24
CA GLN A 234 -14.44 -7.58 -18.05
C GLN A 234 -14.46 -8.86 -17.21
N SER A 235 -15.63 -9.47 -17.04
CA SER A 235 -15.86 -10.58 -16.11
C SER A 235 -15.53 -11.96 -16.68
N GLY A 236 -15.43 -12.05 -18.01
CA GLY A 236 -15.22 -13.32 -18.70
C GLY A 236 -13.77 -13.78 -18.70
N LEU A 237 -13.54 -14.87 -19.44
CA LEU A 237 -12.23 -15.45 -19.71
C LEU A 237 -11.43 -15.76 -18.43
N GLY A 238 -12.09 -16.35 -17.43
CA GLY A 238 -11.44 -16.81 -16.20
C GLY A 238 -11.40 -15.81 -15.05
N ARG A 239 -11.73 -14.53 -15.28
CA ARG A 239 -11.59 -13.47 -14.27
C ARG A 239 -12.28 -13.79 -12.94
N THR A 240 -13.47 -14.37 -13.00
CA THR A 240 -14.27 -14.69 -11.79
C THR A 240 -14.06 -16.12 -11.25
N GLY A 241 -13.11 -16.87 -11.78
CA GLY A 241 -12.89 -18.29 -11.41
C GLY A 241 -13.76 -19.29 -12.19
N ARG A 242 -14.48 -18.81 -13.21
CA ARG A 242 -15.21 -19.58 -14.22
C ARG A 242 -14.81 -19.06 -15.60
N TRP A 243 -15.06 -19.83 -16.67
CA TRP A 243 -14.78 -19.34 -18.02
C TRP A 243 -15.57 -18.07 -18.28
N PHE A 244 -16.83 -18.06 -17.87
CA PHE A 244 -17.71 -16.89 -17.90
C PHE A 244 -18.44 -16.74 -16.56
N ALA A 245 -18.64 -15.51 -16.12
CA ALA A 245 -19.26 -15.23 -14.84
C ALA A 245 -20.73 -15.66 -14.78
N PHE A 246 -21.45 -15.69 -15.91
CA PHE A 246 -22.83 -16.20 -15.96
C PHE A 246 -22.94 -17.66 -15.49
N GLU A 247 -21.87 -18.45 -15.60
CA GLU A 247 -21.84 -19.85 -15.17
C GLU A 247 -22.04 -20.01 -13.66
N HIS A 248 -21.73 -18.98 -12.85
CA HIS A 248 -21.99 -19.00 -11.40
C HIS A 248 -23.47 -19.09 -11.05
N GLU A 249 -24.35 -18.71 -11.97
CA GLU A 249 -25.81 -18.72 -11.81
C GLU A 249 -26.46 -19.88 -12.59
N GLY A 250 -25.65 -20.75 -13.23
CA GLY A 250 -26.15 -21.93 -13.95
C GLY A 250 -26.99 -21.61 -15.18
N ILE A 251 -26.84 -20.41 -15.76
CA ILE A 251 -27.59 -19.99 -16.95
C ILE A 251 -26.75 -20.07 -18.23
N ARG A 252 -27.43 -20.02 -19.39
CA ARG A 252 -26.81 -19.71 -20.69
C ARG A 252 -27.52 -18.50 -21.31
N PRO A 253 -26.83 -17.39 -21.62
CA PRO A 253 -27.46 -16.25 -22.29
C PRO A 253 -27.72 -16.56 -23.77
N ASP A 254 -28.54 -15.73 -24.43
CA ASP A 254 -28.78 -15.86 -25.87
C ASP A 254 -27.61 -15.29 -26.70
N ALA A 255 -26.89 -14.34 -26.10
CA ALA A 255 -25.66 -13.81 -26.68
C ALA A 255 -24.66 -13.36 -25.61
N LEU A 256 -23.39 -13.35 -25.99
CA LEU A 256 -22.25 -13.04 -25.15
C LEU A 256 -21.36 -11.99 -25.80
N ILE A 257 -20.89 -11.02 -25.03
CA ILE A 257 -19.95 -10.00 -25.48
C ILE A 257 -18.61 -10.23 -24.78
N LEU A 258 -17.54 -10.31 -25.54
CA LEU A 258 -16.18 -10.53 -25.04
C LEU A 258 -15.22 -9.44 -25.56
N GLY A 259 -14.16 -9.19 -24.81
CA GLY A 259 -13.12 -8.21 -25.13
C GLY A 259 -11.90 -8.36 -24.22
N LYS A 260 -11.17 -7.26 -23.99
CA LYS A 260 -10.07 -7.15 -23.00
C LYS A 260 -9.11 -8.35 -23.07
N ALA A 261 -9.23 -9.32 -22.14
CA ALA A 261 -8.38 -10.50 -22.07
C ALA A 261 -8.37 -11.33 -23.36
N LEU A 262 -9.41 -11.23 -24.21
CA LEU A 262 -9.44 -11.90 -25.51
C LEU A 262 -8.26 -11.49 -26.41
N GLY A 263 -7.75 -10.27 -26.24
CA GLY A 263 -6.58 -9.76 -26.96
C GLY A 263 -5.22 -10.17 -26.37
N GLY A 264 -5.21 -11.04 -25.34
CA GLY A 264 -4.00 -11.54 -24.70
C GLY A 264 -3.15 -10.46 -24.00
N GLY A 265 -3.74 -9.30 -23.69
CA GLY A 265 -3.02 -8.12 -23.18
C GLY A 265 -2.12 -7.42 -24.21
N LEU A 266 -2.17 -7.81 -25.50
CA LEU A 266 -1.31 -7.25 -26.55
C LEU A 266 -2.08 -6.41 -27.57
N LEU A 267 -3.26 -6.85 -28.00
CA LEU A 267 -4.00 -6.21 -29.09
C LEU A 267 -5.46 -5.95 -28.71
N PRO A 268 -6.10 -4.90 -29.25
CA PRO A 268 -7.54 -4.72 -29.11
C PRO A 268 -8.28 -5.81 -29.90
N VAL A 269 -8.94 -6.73 -29.19
CA VAL A 269 -9.79 -7.76 -29.76
C VAL A 269 -11.07 -7.87 -28.95
N SER A 270 -12.21 -7.94 -29.63
CA SER A 270 -13.51 -8.20 -29.04
C SER A 270 -14.33 -9.12 -29.93
N ALA A 271 -15.42 -9.68 -29.39
CA ALA A 271 -16.33 -10.52 -30.14
C ALA A 271 -17.75 -10.44 -29.59
N PHE A 272 -18.73 -10.49 -30.48
CA PHE A 272 -20.12 -10.78 -30.16
C PHE A 272 -20.41 -12.23 -30.56
N LEU A 273 -20.93 -13.04 -29.66
CA LEU A 273 -21.22 -14.45 -29.87
C LEU A 273 -22.70 -14.72 -29.67
N ALA A 274 -23.28 -15.55 -30.53
CA ALA A 274 -24.65 -16.01 -30.42
C ALA A 274 -24.84 -17.26 -31.29
N ASP A 275 -25.94 -17.98 -31.09
CA ASP A 275 -26.33 -19.07 -32.00
C ASP A 275 -26.84 -18.51 -33.33
N ASP A 276 -26.90 -19.36 -34.37
CA ASP A 276 -27.28 -18.95 -35.73
C ASP A 276 -28.69 -18.32 -35.77
N ALA A 277 -29.61 -18.78 -34.92
CA ALA A 277 -30.95 -18.22 -34.75
C ALA A 277 -30.97 -16.73 -34.34
N VAL A 278 -29.91 -16.24 -33.69
CA VAL A 278 -29.75 -14.83 -33.28
C VAL A 278 -28.77 -14.11 -34.22
N MET A 279 -27.63 -14.72 -34.52
CA MET A 279 -26.58 -14.13 -35.36
C MET A 279 -26.99 -13.98 -36.84
N GLY A 280 -27.87 -14.85 -37.33
CA GLY A 280 -28.31 -14.93 -38.73
C GLY A 280 -29.05 -13.69 -39.24
N VAL A 281 -29.34 -12.71 -38.38
CA VAL A 281 -29.88 -11.42 -38.79
C VAL A 281 -28.87 -10.54 -39.54
N PHE A 282 -27.57 -10.85 -39.46
CA PHE A 282 -26.53 -10.13 -40.20
C PHE A 282 -26.28 -10.75 -41.58
N ASN A 283 -26.68 -10.03 -42.62
CA ASN A 283 -26.42 -10.38 -44.02
C ASN A 283 -25.20 -9.62 -44.55
N PRO A 284 -24.55 -10.07 -45.64
CA PRO A 284 -23.45 -9.35 -46.28
C PRO A 284 -23.79 -7.86 -46.50
N GLY A 285 -22.93 -6.96 -46.00
CA GLY A 285 -23.11 -5.51 -46.07
C GLY A 285 -23.88 -4.85 -44.91
N SER A 286 -24.58 -5.61 -44.06
CA SER A 286 -25.34 -5.05 -42.92
C SER A 286 -24.48 -4.60 -41.71
N HIS A 287 -23.28 -5.15 -41.61
CA HIS A 287 -22.28 -4.85 -40.59
C HIS A 287 -20.88 -5.08 -41.16
N GLY A 288 -19.88 -4.37 -40.66
CA GLY A 288 -18.49 -4.54 -41.09
C GLY A 288 -17.50 -3.85 -40.17
N SER A 289 -16.23 -4.26 -40.29
CA SER A 289 -15.09 -3.65 -39.59
C SER A 289 -13.84 -3.89 -40.43
N THR A 290 -12.99 -2.86 -40.56
CA THR A 290 -11.72 -2.95 -41.30
C THR A 290 -10.73 -3.90 -40.61
N PHE A 291 -10.61 -3.78 -39.28
CA PHE A 291 -9.67 -4.54 -38.46
C PHE A 291 -10.32 -5.72 -37.72
N GLY A 292 -11.65 -5.78 -37.65
CA GLY A 292 -12.37 -6.87 -36.99
C GLY A 292 -12.04 -8.22 -37.61
N GLY A 293 -11.44 -9.11 -36.81
CA GLY A 293 -11.00 -10.43 -37.26
C GLY A 293 -9.75 -10.43 -38.16
N ASN A 294 -8.90 -9.40 -38.09
CA ASN A 294 -7.63 -9.36 -38.83
C ASN A 294 -6.68 -10.50 -38.44
N ALA A 295 -5.73 -10.80 -39.31
CA ALA A 295 -4.92 -12.01 -39.20
C ALA A 295 -4.03 -12.05 -37.95
N LEU A 296 -3.46 -10.90 -37.57
CA LEU A 296 -2.62 -10.75 -36.37
C LEU A 296 -3.45 -10.88 -35.10
N ALA A 297 -4.56 -10.15 -35.00
CA ALA A 297 -5.47 -10.23 -33.86
C ALA A 297 -6.03 -11.63 -33.65
N ALA A 298 -6.44 -12.32 -34.72
CA ALA A 298 -6.94 -13.69 -34.63
C ALA A 298 -5.87 -14.69 -34.13
N ALA A 299 -4.62 -14.55 -34.58
CA ALA A 299 -3.52 -15.40 -34.10
C ALA A 299 -3.21 -15.17 -32.62
N VAL A 300 -3.17 -13.90 -32.19
CA VAL A 300 -2.95 -13.52 -30.78
C VAL A 300 -4.10 -14.00 -29.90
N ALA A 301 -5.34 -13.78 -30.31
CA ALA A 301 -6.51 -14.17 -29.54
C ALA A 301 -6.64 -15.69 -29.41
N LEU A 302 -6.36 -16.44 -30.49
CA LEU A 302 -6.30 -17.89 -30.45
C LEU A 302 -5.26 -18.40 -29.45
N GLU A 303 -4.05 -17.84 -29.46
CA GLU A 303 -3.02 -18.26 -28.50
C GLU A 303 -3.39 -17.83 -27.07
N GLY A 304 -4.01 -16.67 -26.87
CA GLY A 304 -4.52 -16.22 -25.58
C GLY A 304 -5.57 -17.18 -25.00
N LEU A 305 -6.50 -17.68 -25.81
CA LEU A 305 -7.48 -18.69 -25.37
C LEU A 305 -6.80 -20.01 -24.97
N LYS A 306 -5.81 -20.46 -25.75
CA LYS A 306 -5.03 -21.66 -25.43
C LYS A 306 -4.26 -21.52 -24.12
N VAL A 307 -3.63 -20.37 -23.88
CA VAL A 307 -2.91 -20.11 -22.62
C VAL A 307 -3.85 -20.18 -21.41
N ILE A 308 -5.07 -19.63 -21.50
CA ILE A 308 -6.04 -19.72 -20.38
C ILE A 308 -6.38 -21.17 -20.04
N GLU A 309 -6.58 -21.99 -21.07
CA GLU A 309 -6.90 -23.41 -20.94
C GLU A 309 -5.70 -24.22 -20.45
N ASP A 310 -4.58 -24.17 -21.17
CA ASP A 310 -3.37 -24.98 -20.92
C ASP A 310 -2.76 -24.71 -19.54
N GLU A 311 -2.80 -23.46 -19.08
CA GLU A 311 -2.24 -23.04 -17.78
C GLU A 311 -3.27 -23.03 -16.65
N ASN A 312 -4.48 -23.53 -16.90
CA ASN A 312 -5.57 -23.64 -15.93
C ASN A 312 -5.87 -22.31 -15.21
N LEU A 313 -5.81 -21.18 -15.94
CA LEU A 313 -5.92 -19.85 -15.34
C LEU A 313 -7.30 -19.60 -14.71
N VAL A 314 -8.35 -20.26 -15.22
CA VAL A 314 -9.70 -20.25 -14.63
C VAL A 314 -9.67 -20.81 -13.20
N ALA A 315 -9.13 -22.02 -13.03
CA ALA A 315 -9.03 -22.67 -11.72
C ALA A 315 -8.12 -21.89 -10.77
N ARG A 316 -7.03 -21.31 -11.30
CA ARG A 316 -6.11 -20.49 -10.53
C ARG A 316 -6.78 -19.21 -10.01
N SER A 317 -7.60 -18.57 -10.84
CA SER A 317 -8.40 -17.41 -10.44
C SER A 317 -9.39 -17.74 -9.34
N ALA A 318 -10.03 -18.92 -9.39
CA ALA A 318 -10.92 -19.38 -8.32
C ALA A 318 -10.16 -19.54 -6.99
N ALA A 319 -9.08 -20.32 -6.98
CA ALA A 319 -8.33 -20.66 -5.78
C ALA A 319 -7.64 -19.43 -5.13
N LEU A 320 -6.91 -18.64 -5.93
CA LEU A 320 -6.25 -17.43 -5.41
C LEU A 320 -7.22 -16.28 -5.18
N GLY A 321 -8.33 -16.25 -5.91
CA GLY A 321 -9.42 -15.31 -5.67
C GLY A 321 -10.03 -15.50 -4.28
N GLU A 322 -10.35 -16.74 -3.91
CA GLU A 322 -10.84 -17.05 -2.56
C GLU A 322 -9.85 -16.59 -1.48
N TYR A 323 -8.56 -16.89 -1.68
CA TYR A 323 -7.49 -16.47 -0.79
C TYR A 323 -7.40 -14.94 -0.67
N LEU A 324 -7.34 -14.22 -1.80
CA LEU A 324 -7.27 -12.76 -1.84
C LEU A 324 -8.47 -12.12 -1.15
N ASN A 325 -9.69 -12.57 -1.45
CA ASN A 325 -10.92 -12.05 -0.85
C ASN A 325 -10.92 -12.23 0.67
N LYS A 326 -10.49 -13.41 1.16
CA LYS A 326 -10.35 -13.66 2.60
C LYS A 326 -9.37 -12.69 3.25
N ARG A 327 -8.16 -12.56 2.70
CA ARG A 327 -7.11 -11.69 3.23
C ARG A 327 -7.51 -10.21 3.25
N LEU A 328 -8.17 -9.73 2.20
CA LEU A 328 -8.67 -8.35 2.15
C LEU A 328 -9.77 -8.09 3.18
N ARG A 329 -10.66 -9.06 3.45
CA ARG A 329 -11.66 -8.95 4.52
C ARG A 329 -11.05 -8.91 5.92
N GLU A 330 -10.02 -9.73 6.18
CA GLU A 330 -9.28 -9.70 7.45
C GLU A 330 -8.66 -8.32 7.69
N VAL A 331 -8.00 -7.76 6.66
CA VAL A 331 -7.42 -6.41 6.71
C VAL A 331 -8.49 -5.33 6.88
N ALA A 332 -9.62 -5.45 6.19
CA ALA A 332 -10.74 -4.51 6.33
C ALA A 332 -11.30 -4.48 7.76
N ALA A 333 -11.47 -5.66 8.39
CA ALA A 333 -11.91 -5.77 9.77
C ALA A 333 -10.91 -5.13 10.74
N GLU A 334 -9.61 -5.31 10.49
CA GLU A 334 -8.56 -4.67 11.29
C GLU A 334 -8.55 -3.15 11.12
N ALA A 335 -8.80 -2.65 9.90
CA ALA A 335 -8.77 -1.23 9.57
C ALA A 335 -10.06 -0.47 9.88
N ALA A 336 -11.07 -1.10 10.49
CA ALA A 336 -12.34 -0.46 10.81
C ALA A 336 -12.13 0.86 11.59
N PRO A 337 -12.90 1.93 11.30
CA PRO A 337 -14.03 2.00 10.36
C PRO A 337 -13.68 2.40 8.90
N LEU A 338 -12.42 2.33 8.45
CA LEU A 338 -12.02 2.84 7.12
C LEU A 338 -12.68 2.14 5.93
N VAL A 339 -13.02 0.86 6.05
CA VAL A 339 -13.53 0.01 4.96
C VAL A 339 -14.97 -0.40 5.28
N ARG A 340 -15.90 -0.11 4.37
CA ARG A 340 -17.31 -0.46 4.48
C ARG A 340 -17.58 -1.90 4.05
N ALA A 341 -16.99 -2.32 2.93
CA ALA A 341 -17.25 -3.64 2.35
C ALA A 341 -16.10 -4.12 1.47
N VAL A 342 -15.95 -5.45 1.39
CA VAL A 342 -15.08 -6.14 0.43
C VAL A 342 -15.92 -7.16 -0.32
N ARG A 343 -16.00 -6.99 -1.65
CA ARG A 343 -16.87 -7.78 -2.54
C ARG A 343 -16.13 -8.18 -3.80
N GLY A 344 -16.52 -9.30 -4.42
CA GLY A 344 -15.86 -9.79 -5.62
C GLY A 344 -16.02 -11.29 -5.83
N ARG A 345 -15.53 -11.77 -6.98
CA ARG A 345 -15.44 -13.19 -7.34
C ARG A 345 -14.12 -13.44 -8.06
N GLY A 346 -13.48 -14.58 -7.82
CA GLY A 346 -12.16 -14.89 -8.37
C GLY A 346 -11.13 -13.81 -8.02
N LEU A 347 -10.16 -13.59 -8.91
CA LEU A 347 -9.18 -12.50 -8.80
C LEU A 347 -9.77 -11.16 -9.26
N TRP A 348 -10.96 -10.82 -8.78
CA TRP A 348 -11.60 -9.54 -9.06
C TRP A 348 -12.37 -9.04 -7.84
N VAL A 349 -11.85 -8.00 -7.20
CA VAL A 349 -12.32 -7.52 -5.89
C VAL A 349 -12.45 -6.01 -5.89
N GLY A 350 -13.56 -5.50 -5.35
CA GLY A 350 -13.76 -4.10 -4.97
C GLY A 350 -13.70 -3.95 -3.46
N VAL A 351 -12.98 -2.93 -2.99
CA VAL A 351 -12.91 -2.54 -1.58
C VAL A 351 -13.48 -1.14 -1.42
N ASP A 352 -14.60 -1.05 -0.71
CA ASP A 352 -15.39 0.15 -0.49
C ASP A 352 -14.84 0.93 0.71
N ILE A 353 -14.31 2.12 0.46
CA ILE A 353 -13.69 2.99 1.44
C ILE A 353 -14.73 3.96 1.96
N ASP A 354 -14.76 4.20 3.28
CA ASP A 354 -15.63 5.22 3.84
C ASP A 354 -15.12 6.63 3.51
N PRO A 355 -15.82 7.42 2.66
CA PRO A 355 -15.44 8.80 2.35
C PRO A 355 -15.39 9.73 3.57
N ALA A 356 -16.01 9.35 4.70
CA ALA A 356 -15.88 10.11 5.96
C ALA A 356 -14.45 10.01 6.55
N HIS A 357 -13.64 9.05 6.11
CA HIS A 357 -12.34 8.75 6.68
C HIS A 357 -11.19 8.86 5.67
N ALA A 358 -11.41 8.48 4.40
CA ALA A 358 -10.42 8.59 3.33
C ALA A 358 -11.09 8.58 1.96
N THR A 359 -10.41 9.10 0.93
CA THR A 359 -10.78 8.78 -0.46
C THR A 359 -10.04 7.53 -0.93
N ALA A 360 -10.63 6.75 -1.83
CA ALA A 360 -9.95 5.62 -2.44
C ALA A 360 -8.71 6.06 -3.23
N ARG A 361 -8.77 7.24 -3.87
CA ARG A 361 -7.63 7.83 -4.58
C ARG A 361 -6.42 8.05 -3.68
N GLU A 362 -6.61 8.65 -2.50
CA GLU A 362 -5.53 8.88 -1.54
C GLU A 362 -4.82 7.56 -1.18
N LEU A 363 -5.61 6.50 -0.97
CA LEU A 363 -5.08 5.20 -0.60
C LEU A 363 -4.39 4.50 -1.79
N VAL A 364 -4.92 4.64 -3.00
CA VAL A 364 -4.28 4.14 -4.24
C VAL A 364 -2.92 4.79 -4.48
N GLU A 365 -2.77 6.09 -4.25
CA GLU A 365 -1.48 6.78 -4.40
C GLU A 365 -0.47 6.28 -3.36
N LYS A 366 -0.92 6.01 -2.13
CA LYS A 366 -0.07 5.40 -1.09
C LYS A 366 0.27 3.94 -1.37
N LEU A 367 -0.64 3.17 -1.97
CA LEU A 367 -0.36 1.82 -2.47
C LEU A 367 0.74 1.86 -3.52
N ALA A 368 0.65 2.81 -4.48
CA ALA A 368 1.67 2.99 -5.50
C ALA A 368 3.02 3.36 -4.88
N ALA A 369 3.05 4.29 -3.92
CA ALA A 369 4.28 4.61 -3.16
C ALA A 369 4.86 3.38 -2.43
N GLY A 370 4.02 2.42 -2.01
CA GLY A 370 4.40 1.14 -1.43
C GLY A 370 4.73 0.02 -2.45
N GLY A 371 4.76 0.32 -3.75
CA GLY A 371 5.08 -0.65 -4.80
C GLY A 371 3.90 -1.53 -5.27
N VAL A 372 2.65 -1.09 -5.07
CA VAL A 372 1.46 -1.81 -5.53
C VAL A 372 0.59 -0.89 -6.38
N LEU A 373 0.37 -1.24 -7.64
CA LEU A 373 -0.53 -0.48 -8.52
C LEU A 373 -1.95 -1.01 -8.41
N SER A 374 -2.86 -0.09 -8.07
CA SER A 374 -4.31 -0.27 -8.08
C SER A 374 -4.94 0.99 -8.69
N LYS A 375 -6.26 1.01 -8.86
CA LYS A 375 -7.02 2.16 -9.33
C LYS A 375 -8.40 2.19 -8.70
N GLU A 376 -8.81 3.38 -8.31
CA GLU A 376 -10.14 3.64 -7.78
C GLU A 376 -11.21 3.75 -8.88
N THR A 377 -12.47 3.65 -8.48
CA THR A 377 -13.62 4.12 -9.26
C THR A 377 -14.56 4.90 -8.34
N HIS A 378 -15.21 5.93 -8.90
CA HIS A 378 -16.14 6.84 -8.20
C HIS A 378 -15.61 7.34 -6.84
N ASP A 379 -14.30 7.62 -6.75
CA ASP A 379 -13.54 8.07 -5.57
C ASP A 379 -13.61 7.22 -4.29
N THR A 380 -14.37 6.13 -4.30
CA THR A 380 -14.75 5.39 -3.08
C THR A 380 -14.35 3.92 -3.12
N VAL A 381 -14.16 3.33 -4.30
CA VAL A 381 -13.88 1.89 -4.41
C VAL A 381 -12.50 1.64 -4.99
N ILE A 382 -11.62 1.00 -4.23
CA ILE A 382 -10.32 0.49 -4.71
C ILE A 382 -10.57 -0.84 -5.43
N ARG A 383 -10.01 -1.01 -6.63
CA ARG A 383 -10.18 -2.23 -7.42
C ARG A 383 -8.90 -3.07 -7.47
N PHE A 384 -9.06 -4.37 -7.28
CA PHE A 384 -8.01 -5.37 -7.47
C PHE A 384 -8.43 -6.35 -8.56
N ALA A 385 -7.68 -6.40 -9.65
CA ALA A 385 -7.83 -7.29 -10.79
C ALA A 385 -6.45 -7.73 -11.35
N PRO A 386 -5.56 -8.34 -10.53
CA PRO A 386 -4.23 -8.73 -10.97
C PRO A 386 -4.28 -9.73 -12.15
N PRO A 387 -3.19 -9.90 -12.92
CA PRO A 387 -3.10 -10.99 -13.87
C PRO A 387 -3.40 -12.35 -13.21
N LEU A 388 -4.04 -13.25 -13.96
CA LEU A 388 -4.44 -14.56 -13.46
C LEU A 388 -3.25 -15.48 -13.20
N THR A 389 -2.03 -15.07 -13.56
CA THR A 389 -0.73 -15.72 -13.30
C THR A 389 -0.08 -15.31 -11.97
N ILE A 390 -0.61 -14.31 -11.24
CA ILE A 390 -0.06 -13.80 -9.97
C ILE A 390 0.25 -14.85 -8.90
N THR A 391 1.46 -14.89 -8.37
CA THR A 391 1.79 -15.87 -7.32
C THR A 391 1.15 -15.53 -5.97
N LYS A 392 0.94 -16.53 -5.12
CA LYS A 392 0.48 -16.31 -3.74
C LYS A 392 1.40 -15.34 -2.98
N ALA A 393 2.71 -15.41 -3.22
CA ALA A 393 3.69 -14.52 -2.58
C ALA A 393 3.50 -13.05 -2.99
N LEU A 394 3.19 -12.79 -4.26
CA LEU A 394 2.85 -11.43 -4.73
C LEU A 394 1.52 -10.96 -4.14
N VAL A 395 0.51 -11.84 -4.04
CA VAL A 395 -0.74 -11.53 -3.33
C VAL A 395 -0.47 -11.16 -1.87
N ASP A 396 0.34 -11.95 -1.16
CA ASP A 396 0.69 -11.69 0.24
C ASP A 396 1.40 -10.34 0.42
N ARG A 397 2.34 -10.03 -0.47
CA ARG A 397 3.04 -8.73 -0.46
C ARG A 397 2.10 -7.57 -0.75
N ALA A 398 1.23 -7.70 -1.75
CA ALA A 398 0.26 -6.66 -2.09
C ALA A 398 -0.74 -6.39 -0.96
N VAL A 399 -1.26 -7.46 -0.33
CA VAL A 399 -2.13 -7.38 0.85
C VAL A 399 -1.40 -6.73 2.02
N GLN A 400 -0.13 -7.06 2.25
CA GLN A 400 0.64 -6.46 3.34
C GLN A 400 0.84 -4.95 3.16
N VAL A 401 1.14 -4.49 1.94
CA VAL A 401 1.22 -3.06 1.62
C VAL A 401 -0.14 -2.40 1.81
N PHE A 402 -1.22 -3.01 1.32
CA PHE A 402 -2.58 -2.52 1.52
C PHE A 402 -2.94 -2.38 3.00
N ARG A 403 -2.63 -3.39 3.81
CA ARG A 403 -2.80 -3.36 5.26
C ARG A 403 -2.03 -2.20 5.88
N GLN A 404 -0.76 -2.02 5.55
CA GLN A 404 0.05 -0.92 6.09
C GLN A 404 -0.55 0.44 5.75
N VAL A 405 -0.96 0.65 4.49
CA VAL A 405 -1.58 1.91 4.05
C VAL A 405 -2.84 2.24 4.84
N LEU A 406 -3.69 1.23 5.09
CA LEU A 406 -4.90 1.43 5.89
C LEU A 406 -4.59 1.68 7.37
N LEU A 407 -3.67 0.93 7.97
CA LEU A 407 -3.31 1.12 9.38
C LEU A 407 -2.64 2.47 9.61
N ASP A 408 -1.78 2.92 8.69
CA ASP A 408 -1.17 4.26 8.74
C ASP A 408 -2.24 5.36 8.67
N LYS A 409 -3.25 5.19 7.79
CA LYS A 409 -4.37 6.13 7.72
C LYS A 409 -5.19 6.13 9.01
N ARG A 410 -5.46 4.96 9.59
CA ARG A 410 -6.20 4.81 10.84
C ARG A 410 -5.46 5.48 12.00
N ALA A 411 -4.15 5.23 12.11
CA ALA A 411 -3.30 5.87 13.11
C ALA A 411 -3.43 7.40 13.00
N ARG A 412 -3.26 7.97 11.79
CA ARG A 412 -3.42 9.43 11.55
C ARG A 412 -4.78 9.99 11.98
N LEU A 413 -5.86 9.25 11.74
CA LEU A 413 -7.20 9.68 12.20
C LEU A 413 -7.28 9.72 13.73
N ALA A 414 -6.66 8.77 14.42
CA ALA A 414 -6.55 8.80 15.88
C ALA A 414 -5.71 9.99 16.37
N ILE A 415 -4.62 10.35 15.67
CA ILE A 415 -3.81 11.55 15.99
C ILE A 415 -4.68 12.80 15.95
N ASN A 416 -5.42 13.00 14.86
CA ASN A 416 -6.27 14.18 14.68
C ASN A 416 -7.35 14.27 15.77
N SER A 417 -7.90 13.12 16.18
CA SER A 417 -8.85 13.06 17.29
C SER A 417 -8.21 13.46 18.63
N ILE A 418 -7.00 12.98 18.93
CA ILE A 418 -6.26 13.35 20.16
C ILE A 418 -5.89 14.84 20.16
N ALA A 419 -5.41 15.36 19.02
CA ALA A 419 -5.06 16.77 18.87
C ALA A 419 -6.28 17.68 19.05
N ALA A 420 -7.45 17.28 18.52
CA ALA A 420 -8.70 18.01 18.67
C ALA A 420 -9.28 17.94 20.10
N ALA A 421 -8.93 16.91 20.88
CA ALA A 421 -9.38 16.73 22.26
C ALA A 421 -8.55 17.49 23.32
N ARG A 422 -7.56 18.31 22.92
CA ARG A 422 -6.78 19.12 23.88
C ARG A 422 -7.67 20.14 24.60
N PRO A 423 -7.71 20.16 25.94
CA PRO A 423 -8.10 21.36 26.66
C PRO A 423 -7.06 22.46 26.38
N ALA A 424 -7.53 23.71 26.26
CA ALA A 424 -6.66 24.88 26.13
C ALA A 424 -5.65 24.91 27.29
N ALA A 425 -4.35 24.84 26.96
CA ALA A 425 -3.29 24.91 27.97
C ALA A 425 -3.05 26.37 28.36
N ALA A 426 -3.44 26.73 29.57
CA ALA A 426 -2.80 27.78 30.33
C ALA A 426 -2.00 27.09 31.43
N THR A 427 -0.67 27.15 31.42
CA THR A 427 0.12 26.70 32.57
C THR A 427 1.43 27.48 32.71
N SER A 428 1.65 28.00 33.92
CA SER A 428 2.77 28.83 34.34
C SER A 428 3.98 28.01 34.83
N PRO A 429 5.18 28.63 35.02
CA PRO A 429 6.43 27.95 35.38
C PRO A 429 6.42 27.14 36.69
N SER A 430 5.44 27.33 37.59
CA SER A 430 5.41 26.70 38.91
C SER A 430 4.92 25.24 38.93
N GLU A 431 4.35 24.74 37.83
CA GLU A 431 3.76 23.38 37.77
C GLU A 431 4.72 22.28 37.29
N VAL A 432 5.83 22.63 36.61
CA VAL A 432 6.87 21.65 36.22
C VAL A 432 7.45 21.00 37.48
N THR A 433 7.70 21.80 38.52
CA THR A 433 8.20 21.33 39.82
C THR A 433 7.17 20.50 40.60
N ALA A 434 5.87 20.70 40.35
CA ALA A 434 4.78 19.98 41.02
C ALA A 434 4.48 18.62 40.37
N ARG A 435 4.62 18.49 39.04
CA ARG A 435 4.45 17.20 38.33
C ARG A 435 5.64 16.24 38.50
N VAL A 436 6.83 16.75 38.80
CA VAL A 436 8.03 15.93 39.10
C VAL A 436 7.84 15.09 40.38
N LYS A 437 6.94 15.46 41.29
CA LYS A 437 6.67 14.71 42.54
C LYS A 437 5.88 13.40 42.37
N ALA A 438 5.48 13.02 41.16
CA ALA A 438 4.65 11.82 40.93
C ALA A 438 5.42 10.60 40.39
N GLN A 439 6.73 10.69 40.15
CA GLN A 439 7.58 9.56 39.71
C GLN A 439 8.66 9.27 40.75
N ASP A 440 8.27 8.72 41.90
CA ASP A 440 9.17 8.20 42.95
C ASP A 440 9.82 6.86 42.56
N THR A 441 10.37 6.76 41.34
CA THR A 441 11.09 5.56 40.89
C THR A 441 12.54 5.89 40.57
N VAL A 442 13.46 5.23 41.29
CA VAL A 442 14.92 5.30 41.07
C VAL A 442 15.24 4.82 39.63
N PRO A 443 15.81 5.68 38.76
CA PRO A 443 16.11 5.29 37.38
C PRO A 443 17.02 4.07 37.32
N GLN A 444 16.62 3.05 36.55
CA GLN A 444 17.41 1.83 36.35
C GLN A 444 18.06 1.86 34.97
N LEU A 445 19.37 2.02 34.93
CA LEU A 445 20.15 2.18 33.70
C LEU A 445 21.02 0.96 33.47
N LEU A 446 21.20 0.60 32.21
CA LEU A 446 22.18 -0.38 31.76
C LEU A 446 23.25 0.34 30.94
N MET A 447 24.52 0.12 31.26
CA MET A 447 25.67 0.66 30.54
C MET A 447 26.73 -0.43 30.33
N SER A 448 27.55 -0.29 29.30
CA SER A 448 28.70 -1.18 29.03
C SER A 448 29.99 -0.35 28.98
N PRO A 449 31.10 -0.77 29.61
CA PRO A 449 32.33 0.01 29.64
C PRO A 449 33.00 0.04 28.25
N PRO A 450 33.80 1.06 27.93
CA PRO A 450 34.42 1.21 26.62
C PRO A 450 35.74 0.43 26.47
N ASP A 451 35.92 -0.70 27.17
CA ASP A 451 37.21 -1.41 27.26
C ASP A 451 37.76 -1.86 25.89
N TYR A 452 36.86 -2.07 24.93
CA TYR A 452 37.17 -2.44 23.54
C TYR A 452 36.57 -1.46 22.53
N PHE A 453 36.16 -0.26 22.97
CA PHE A 453 35.59 0.73 22.08
C PHE A 453 36.65 1.29 21.13
N GLU A 454 36.36 1.25 19.84
CA GLU A 454 37.17 1.86 18.79
C GLU A 454 36.29 2.23 17.60
N VAL A 455 36.74 3.22 16.81
CA VAL A 455 36.13 3.52 15.51
C VAL A 455 36.96 2.80 14.45
N ALA A 456 36.66 1.51 14.24
CA ALA A 456 37.40 0.65 13.31
C ALA A 456 36.82 0.62 11.89
N TYR A 457 35.59 1.10 11.71
CA TYR A 457 34.85 1.09 10.45
C TYR A 457 33.92 2.32 10.38
N ALA A 458 33.36 2.59 9.19
CA ALA A 458 32.52 3.77 8.97
C ALA A 458 31.15 3.36 8.43
N ILE A 459 30.13 3.52 9.27
CA ILE A 459 28.73 3.26 8.90
C ILE A 459 27.86 4.52 8.98
N ASN A 460 28.40 5.64 9.49
CA ASN A 460 27.74 6.95 9.50
C ASN A 460 28.80 8.06 9.25
N PRO A 461 28.39 9.30 8.92
CA PRO A 461 29.32 10.37 8.57
C PRO A 461 30.28 10.82 9.70
N TRP A 462 29.98 10.51 10.96
CA TRP A 462 30.84 10.86 12.10
C TRP A 462 32.08 9.97 12.17
N MET A 463 31.92 8.70 11.81
CA MET A 463 32.96 7.67 11.92
C MET A 463 34.08 7.87 10.91
N LYS A 464 35.27 8.17 11.42
CA LYS A 464 36.50 8.39 10.64
C LYS A 464 37.62 7.50 11.18
N PRO A 465 37.68 6.21 10.79
CA PRO A 465 38.64 5.24 11.33
C PRO A 465 40.09 5.67 11.22
N GLU A 466 40.44 6.35 10.13
CA GLU A 466 41.77 6.90 9.90
C GLU A 466 42.14 7.94 10.96
N GLN A 467 41.21 8.81 11.36
CA GLN A 467 41.45 9.81 12.40
C GLN A 467 41.54 9.18 13.79
N TRP A 468 40.75 8.14 14.04
CA TRP A 468 40.84 7.39 15.29
C TRP A 468 42.20 6.72 15.45
N SER A 469 42.70 6.10 14.39
CA SER A 469 43.96 5.34 14.40
C SER A 469 45.18 6.19 14.78
N LEU A 470 45.19 7.48 14.44
CA LEU A 470 46.29 8.41 14.74
C LEU A 470 46.51 8.62 16.24
N ASP A 471 45.45 8.52 17.04
CA ASP A 471 45.47 8.83 18.48
C ASP A 471 44.76 7.77 19.34
N ALA A 472 44.64 6.53 18.85
CA ALA A 472 43.80 5.49 19.45
C ALA A 472 44.02 5.29 20.96
N LYS A 473 45.28 5.34 21.43
CA LYS A 473 45.61 5.22 22.87
C LYS A 473 45.06 6.39 23.69
N ARG A 474 45.14 7.61 23.18
CA ARG A 474 44.59 8.80 23.84
C ARG A 474 43.07 8.71 23.83
N LEU A 475 42.47 8.47 22.68
CA LEU A 475 41.01 8.40 22.50
C LEU A 475 40.36 7.31 23.35
N SER A 476 41.02 6.16 23.53
CA SER A 476 40.54 5.09 24.42
C SER A 476 40.57 5.50 25.89
N ARG A 477 41.63 6.19 26.34
CA ARG A 477 41.68 6.75 27.71
C ARG A 477 40.62 7.82 27.92
N ASP A 478 40.41 8.68 26.93
CA ASP A 478 39.40 9.74 26.97
C ASP A 478 37.99 9.14 26.96
N ALA A 479 37.76 8.06 26.22
CA ALA A 479 36.50 7.31 26.23
C ALA A 479 36.20 6.73 27.61
N LEU A 480 37.19 6.07 28.24
CA LEU A 480 37.06 5.53 29.59
C LEU A 480 36.81 6.64 30.63
N ALA A 481 37.53 7.76 30.53
CA ALA A 481 37.33 8.91 31.42
C ALA A 481 35.92 9.52 31.26
N GLY A 482 35.48 9.75 30.01
CA GLY A 482 34.15 10.27 29.70
C GLY A 482 33.03 9.35 30.16
N TRP A 483 33.18 8.04 29.94
CA TRP A 483 32.22 7.04 30.39
C TRP A 483 32.11 7.00 31.93
N ASN A 484 33.24 7.01 32.64
CA ASN A 484 33.24 7.07 34.11
C ASN A 484 32.60 8.36 34.63
N ALA A 485 32.87 9.50 33.99
CA ALA A 485 32.27 10.77 34.35
C ALA A 485 30.75 10.77 34.13
N LEU A 486 30.28 10.17 33.04
CA LEU A 486 28.85 10.03 32.74
C LEU A 486 28.15 9.13 33.76
N ARG A 487 28.74 7.96 34.04
CA ARG A 487 28.23 7.04 35.06
C ARG A 487 28.16 7.71 36.44
N ALA A 488 29.25 8.35 36.87
CA ALA A 488 29.29 9.05 38.15
C ALA A 488 28.25 10.18 38.21
N ARG A 489 28.01 10.88 37.09
CA ARG A 489 26.93 11.88 37.00
C ARG A 489 25.57 11.24 37.20
N TYR A 490 25.26 10.13 36.54
CA TYR A 490 24.00 9.42 36.72
C TYR A 490 23.80 8.93 38.16
N GLU A 491 24.81 8.31 38.76
CA GLU A 491 24.77 7.86 40.15
C GLU A 491 24.58 9.05 41.12
N SER A 492 25.23 10.20 40.86
CA SER A 492 25.05 11.42 41.68
C SER A 492 23.64 12.02 41.59
N LEU A 493 22.93 11.76 40.49
CA LEU A 493 21.52 12.14 40.28
C LEU A 493 20.55 11.08 40.80
N GLY A 494 21.06 10.03 41.46
CA GLY A 494 20.26 8.99 42.10
C GLY A 494 19.87 7.84 41.18
N ALA A 495 20.46 7.71 39.98
CA ALA A 495 20.22 6.55 39.13
C ALA A 495 21.01 5.31 39.62
N HIS A 496 20.42 4.14 39.49
CA HIS A 496 21.12 2.87 39.66
C HIS A 496 21.66 2.40 38.30
N VAL A 497 22.99 2.31 38.17
CA VAL A 497 23.65 1.91 36.93
C VAL A 497 24.12 0.46 37.02
N SER A 498 23.49 -0.42 36.24
CA SER A 498 23.94 -1.79 36.03
C SER A 498 24.97 -1.82 34.91
N VAL A 499 26.16 -2.34 35.20
CA VAL A 499 27.26 -2.43 34.23
C VAL A 499 27.36 -3.84 33.66
N LYS A 500 27.37 -3.96 32.33
CA LYS A 500 27.59 -5.22 31.62
C LYS A 500 28.98 -5.24 30.99
N PRO A 501 29.74 -6.34 31.05
CA PRO A 501 31.09 -6.38 30.51
C PRO A 501 31.14 -6.10 29.01
N ALA A 502 32.14 -5.34 28.57
CA ALA A 502 32.47 -5.21 27.17
C ALA A 502 33.00 -6.54 26.60
N VAL A 503 32.90 -6.71 25.28
CA VAL A 503 33.38 -7.92 24.60
C VAL A 503 34.36 -7.55 23.50
N LYS A 504 35.53 -8.21 23.51
CA LYS A 504 36.55 -8.01 22.49
C LYS A 504 36.00 -8.35 21.11
N GLY A 505 36.22 -7.46 20.15
CA GLY A 505 35.73 -7.62 18.77
C GLY A 505 34.31 -7.09 18.53
N LEU A 506 33.65 -6.53 19.56
CA LEU A 506 32.35 -5.87 19.43
C LEU A 506 32.46 -4.43 19.98
N PRO A 507 33.07 -3.51 19.22
CA PRO A 507 33.44 -2.19 19.73
C PRO A 507 32.24 -1.30 20.09
N ASP A 508 31.10 -1.48 19.41
CA ASP A 508 29.90 -0.66 19.58
C ASP A 508 28.94 -1.15 20.69
N LEU A 509 29.30 -2.22 21.42
CA LEU A 509 28.53 -2.67 22.60
C LEU A 509 28.43 -1.61 23.70
N VAL A 510 29.30 -0.60 23.67
CA VAL A 510 29.21 0.56 24.57
C VAL A 510 27.89 1.33 24.37
N PHE A 511 27.28 1.28 23.18
CA PHE A 511 26.02 1.92 22.84
C PHE A 511 24.81 1.06 23.23
N THR A 512 24.61 0.90 24.53
CA THR A 512 23.57 0.01 25.08
C THR A 512 22.15 0.37 24.66
N ALA A 513 21.85 1.63 24.33
CA ALA A 513 20.53 2.02 23.83
C ALA A 513 20.17 1.31 22.53
N ASN A 514 21.17 0.95 21.72
CA ASN A 514 20.95 0.36 20.41
C ASN A 514 20.72 -1.16 20.48
N CYS A 515 20.71 -1.76 21.67
CA CYS A 515 20.55 -3.21 21.86
C CYS A 515 19.09 -3.67 21.92
N ALA A 516 18.20 -2.84 22.47
CA ALA A 516 16.77 -3.11 22.56
C ALA A 516 16.01 -1.83 22.97
N VAL A 517 14.68 -1.88 22.89
CA VAL A 517 13.80 -0.98 23.65
C VAL A 517 13.10 -1.76 24.74
N VAL A 518 13.08 -1.22 25.97
CA VAL A 518 12.44 -1.84 27.14
C VAL A 518 11.30 -0.97 27.63
N LEU A 519 10.13 -1.58 27.79
CA LEU A 519 8.93 -0.92 28.33
C LEU A 519 7.99 -1.97 28.94
N ASP A 520 7.45 -1.68 30.13
CA ASP A 520 6.54 -2.58 30.85
C ASP A 520 7.11 -4.00 31.10
N GLY A 521 8.43 -4.11 31.26
CA GLY A 521 9.12 -5.39 31.43
C GLY A 521 9.23 -6.20 30.14
N LYS A 522 8.86 -5.67 28.98
CA LYS A 522 9.11 -6.31 27.68
C LYS A 522 10.30 -5.65 27.01
N ALA A 523 11.19 -6.46 26.44
CA ALA A 523 12.29 -6.01 25.61
C ALA A 523 12.04 -6.39 24.15
N VAL A 524 12.05 -5.42 23.23
CA VAL A 524 12.12 -5.70 21.78
C VAL A 524 13.57 -5.55 21.35
N MET A 525 14.18 -6.67 20.95
CA MET A 525 15.60 -6.76 20.60
C MET A 525 15.89 -6.02 19.29
N ALA A 526 17.10 -5.46 19.21
CA ALA A 526 17.61 -4.90 17.98
C ALA A 526 17.91 -5.97 16.92
N ARG A 527 17.79 -5.58 15.66
CA ARG A 527 18.25 -6.30 14.47
C ARG A 527 18.97 -5.30 13.58
N TYR A 528 20.29 -5.47 13.43
CA TYR A 528 21.14 -4.47 12.80
C TYR A 528 21.09 -4.58 11.27
N LEU A 529 21.03 -3.42 10.60
CA LEU A 529 21.11 -3.35 9.14
C LEU A 529 22.54 -3.61 8.63
N ASN A 530 23.54 -3.23 9.42
CA ASN A 530 24.94 -3.20 9.01
C ASN A 530 25.66 -4.45 9.52
N ALA A 531 26.37 -5.12 8.61
CA ALA A 531 26.96 -6.43 8.87
C ALA A 531 28.05 -6.38 9.96
N GLU A 532 28.71 -5.24 10.10
CA GLU A 532 29.74 -4.97 11.11
C GLU A 532 29.20 -5.12 12.54
N ARG A 533 27.90 -4.84 12.73
CA ARG A 533 27.22 -4.93 14.03
C ARG A 533 26.46 -6.25 14.24
N ALA A 534 26.36 -7.10 13.22
CA ALA A 534 25.58 -8.35 13.32
C ALA A 534 26.08 -9.29 14.45
N GLY A 535 27.37 -9.22 14.79
CA GLY A 535 27.94 -9.97 15.92
C GLY A 535 27.39 -9.59 17.30
N GLU A 536 26.81 -8.38 17.43
CA GLU A 536 26.25 -7.88 18.67
C GLU A 536 24.91 -8.55 19.02
N GLU A 537 24.12 -9.00 18.03
CA GLU A 537 22.78 -9.57 18.26
C GLU A 537 22.82 -10.79 19.20
N ALA A 538 23.76 -11.70 18.97
CA ALA A 538 23.92 -12.90 19.79
C ALA A 538 24.37 -12.56 21.23
N HIS A 539 25.15 -11.49 21.41
CA HIS A 539 25.55 -11.02 22.73
C HIS A 539 24.38 -10.34 23.44
N GLY A 540 23.68 -9.43 22.75
CA GLY A 540 22.48 -8.78 23.24
C GLY A 540 21.45 -9.80 23.70
N GLN A 541 21.20 -10.85 22.91
CA GLN A 541 20.29 -11.93 23.28
C GLN A 541 20.64 -12.56 24.64
N ARG A 542 21.90 -13.01 24.82
CA ARG A 542 22.35 -13.61 26.09
C ARG A 542 22.25 -12.63 27.26
N MET A 543 22.57 -11.37 27.03
CA MET A 543 22.47 -10.31 28.04
C MET A 543 21.03 -10.12 28.52
N PHE A 544 20.07 -10.09 27.59
CA PHE A 544 18.65 -9.94 27.93
C PHE A 544 18.03 -11.21 28.52
N GLU A 545 18.51 -12.40 28.15
CA GLU A 545 18.14 -13.65 28.82
C GLU A 545 18.56 -13.65 30.30
N GLN A 546 19.74 -13.11 30.62
CA GLN A 546 20.16 -12.92 32.02
C GLN A 546 19.31 -11.89 32.76
N LEU A 547 18.93 -10.79 32.10
CA LEU A 547 17.98 -9.81 32.67
C LEU A 547 16.64 -10.50 33.00
N LYS A 548 16.13 -11.29 32.06
CA LYS A 548 14.89 -12.06 32.25
C LYS A 548 15.00 -13.09 33.39
N ALA A 549 16.11 -13.83 33.46
CA ALA A 549 16.34 -14.83 34.51
C ALA A 549 16.43 -14.22 35.92
N ARG A 550 16.88 -12.97 36.05
CA ARG A 550 16.93 -12.22 37.31
C ARG A 550 15.61 -11.51 37.66
N GLY A 551 14.62 -11.56 36.76
CA GLY A 551 13.34 -10.86 36.94
C GLY A 551 13.37 -9.36 36.58
N ASP A 552 14.43 -8.88 35.92
CA ASP A 552 14.54 -7.47 35.50
C ASP A 552 13.57 -7.12 34.35
N ILE A 553 13.20 -8.13 33.55
CA ILE A 553 12.22 -8.07 32.46
C ILE A 553 11.42 -9.39 32.41
N ASP A 554 10.22 -9.35 31.87
CA ASP A 554 9.29 -10.47 31.75
C ASP A 554 9.40 -11.21 30.40
N ALA A 555 9.67 -10.47 29.32
CA ALA A 555 9.61 -11.01 27.96
C ALA A 555 10.67 -10.40 27.03
N ILE A 556 11.11 -11.20 26.07
CA ILE A 556 11.99 -10.82 24.98
C ILE A 556 11.23 -11.07 23.69
N LEU A 557 11.19 -10.06 22.82
CA LEU A 557 10.47 -10.03 21.56
C LEU A 557 11.44 -9.65 20.44
N HIS A 558 11.13 -10.08 19.22
CA HIS A 558 11.99 -9.90 18.06
C HIS A 558 11.23 -9.27 16.90
N THR A 559 11.93 -8.47 16.10
CA THR A 559 11.42 -8.06 14.79
C THR A 559 11.42 -9.24 13.80
N PRO A 560 10.45 -9.28 12.87
CA PRO A 560 10.46 -10.26 11.78
C PRO A 560 11.75 -10.21 10.95
N GLU A 561 12.02 -11.32 10.25
CA GLU A 561 13.14 -11.36 9.30
C GLU A 561 12.97 -10.27 8.22
N GLY A 562 14.06 -9.59 7.87
CA GLY A 562 14.06 -8.45 6.94
C GLY A 562 13.57 -7.12 7.53
N VAL A 563 13.17 -7.08 8.81
CA VAL A 563 12.77 -5.84 9.52
C VAL A 563 13.87 -5.39 10.48
N TYR A 564 14.67 -4.43 10.03
CA TYR A 564 15.75 -3.83 10.82
C TYR A 564 15.22 -2.83 11.85
N PHE A 565 15.80 -2.83 13.04
CA PHE A 565 15.42 -1.97 14.16
C PHE A 565 16.59 -1.88 15.14
N GLU A 566 17.04 -0.68 15.49
CA GLU A 566 18.22 -0.48 16.34
C GLU A 566 17.87 0.11 17.72
N GLY A 567 16.88 -0.47 18.38
CA GLY A 567 16.65 -0.30 19.81
C GLY A 567 16.08 1.06 20.24
N ALA A 568 16.37 1.44 21.49
CA ALA A 568 15.87 2.66 22.13
C ALA A 568 16.37 3.95 21.46
N GLY A 569 17.50 3.91 20.72
CA GLY A 569 17.93 5.05 19.91
C GLY A 569 16.90 5.44 18.84
N ASP A 570 16.15 4.45 18.33
CA ASP A 570 15.10 4.66 17.32
C ASP A 570 13.68 4.47 17.86
N ALA A 571 13.47 4.11 19.13
CA ALA A 571 12.14 4.00 19.72
C ALA A 571 12.12 4.59 21.13
N ILE A 572 11.59 5.80 21.24
CA ILE A 572 11.60 6.60 22.47
C ILE A 572 10.17 6.74 23.00
N TYR A 573 9.93 6.20 24.20
CA TYR A 573 8.62 6.23 24.85
C TYR A 573 8.35 7.60 25.50
N ASP A 574 7.25 8.26 25.07
CA ASP A 574 6.75 9.49 25.66
C ASP A 574 5.70 9.18 26.72
N ALA A 575 6.15 9.09 27.97
CA ALA A 575 5.29 8.80 29.12
C ALA A 575 4.21 9.87 29.35
N GLY A 576 4.49 11.13 29.02
CA GLY A 576 3.57 12.25 29.20
C GLY A 576 2.40 12.18 28.22
N ARG A 577 2.68 11.78 26.98
CA ARG A 577 1.69 11.66 25.89
C ARG A 577 1.18 10.24 25.68
N LYS A 578 1.73 9.25 26.39
CA LYS A 578 1.36 7.83 26.30
C LYS A 578 1.47 7.28 24.88
N LEU A 579 2.56 7.63 24.19
CA LEU A 579 2.84 7.21 22.82
C LEU A 579 4.32 6.86 22.65
N MET A 580 4.65 6.20 21.55
CA MET A 580 6.03 5.88 21.17
C MET A 580 6.43 6.73 19.96
N TRP A 581 7.57 7.41 20.01
CA TRP A 581 8.20 8.01 18.85
C TRP A 581 9.18 7.02 18.24
N MET A 582 9.17 6.84 16.92
CA MET A 582 10.05 5.90 16.24
C MET A 582 10.80 6.53 15.05
N GLY A 583 12.13 6.50 15.06
CA GLY A 583 12.95 6.90 13.91
C GLY A 583 13.00 5.81 12.83
N TYR A 584 13.06 6.20 11.56
CA TYR A 584 13.37 5.27 10.46
C TYR A 584 14.09 5.95 9.30
N GLY A 585 14.70 5.15 8.42
CA GLY A 585 15.33 5.61 7.18
C GLY A 585 16.79 5.17 7.07
N GLN A 586 17.62 5.56 8.05
CA GLN A 586 19.07 5.30 8.03
C GLN A 586 19.44 3.92 8.60
N ARG A 587 18.89 3.56 9.77
CA ARG A 587 19.23 2.32 10.51
C ARG A 587 18.04 1.39 10.72
N SER A 588 16.92 1.99 11.13
CA SER A 588 15.67 1.27 11.36
C SER A 588 14.75 1.33 10.15
N SER A 589 14.07 0.22 9.89
CA SER A 589 13.06 0.11 8.86
C SER A 589 11.74 0.71 9.32
N ARG A 590 11.00 1.38 8.42
CA ARG A 590 9.62 1.82 8.70
C ARG A 590 8.73 0.67 9.17
N PHE A 591 9.00 -0.57 8.70
CA PHE A 591 8.24 -1.76 9.07
C PHE A 591 8.40 -2.16 10.55
N ALA A 592 9.43 -1.68 11.25
CA ALA A 592 9.59 -1.92 12.67
C ALA A 592 8.45 -1.30 13.50
N HIS A 593 7.79 -0.26 12.99
CA HIS A 593 6.63 0.41 13.60
C HIS A 593 5.61 -0.60 14.13
N HIS A 594 5.24 -1.56 13.27
CA HIS A 594 4.20 -2.52 13.62
C HIS A 594 4.63 -3.45 14.76
N THR A 595 5.91 -3.85 14.77
CA THR A 595 6.45 -4.68 15.84
C THR A 595 6.41 -3.93 17.17
N ILE A 596 6.82 -2.65 17.17
CA ILE A 596 6.83 -1.80 18.35
C ILE A 596 5.41 -1.56 18.88
N GLU A 597 4.49 -1.16 18.00
CA GLU A 597 3.10 -0.90 18.37
C GLU A 597 2.41 -2.15 18.92
N GLN A 598 2.62 -3.32 18.30
CA GLN A 598 2.05 -4.59 18.78
C GLN A 598 2.70 -5.08 20.08
N ALA A 599 4.02 -4.97 20.20
CA ALA A 599 4.76 -5.44 21.36
C ALA A 599 4.29 -4.74 22.64
N PHE A 600 4.11 -3.42 22.55
CA PHE A 600 3.78 -2.58 23.70
C PHE A 600 2.29 -2.24 23.81
N GLY A 601 1.54 -2.31 22.72
CA GLY A 601 0.12 -1.93 22.67
C GLY A 601 -0.08 -0.42 22.81
N ILE A 602 0.84 0.37 22.26
CA ILE A 602 0.91 1.83 22.44
C ILE A 602 0.98 2.49 21.06
N PRO A 603 0.19 3.56 20.82
CA PRO A 603 0.27 4.32 19.57
C PRO A 603 1.71 4.70 19.23
N THR A 604 2.18 4.27 18.06
CA THR A 604 3.56 4.52 17.62
C THR A 604 3.56 5.53 16.48
N PHE A 605 4.51 6.45 16.47
CA PHE A 605 4.60 7.57 15.53
C PHE A 605 5.97 7.54 14.85
N SER A 606 5.98 7.17 13.58
CA SER A 606 7.24 7.02 12.83
C SER A 606 7.67 8.32 12.16
N LEU A 607 8.90 8.73 12.41
CA LEU A 607 9.55 9.93 11.90
C LEU A 607 10.70 9.53 10.97
N GLU A 608 10.65 9.99 9.73
CA GLU A 608 11.69 9.71 8.73
C GLU A 608 12.89 10.64 8.92
N LEU A 609 14.08 10.05 9.06
CA LEU A 609 15.36 10.72 9.21
C LEU A 609 16.01 10.93 7.83
N VAL A 610 16.16 12.19 7.42
CA VAL A 610 16.59 12.56 6.05
C VAL A 610 18.07 12.87 5.91
N ASP A 611 18.77 13.11 7.02
CA ASP A 611 20.20 13.41 7.02
C ASP A 611 20.97 12.28 7.72
N PRO A 612 21.97 11.66 7.05
CA PRO A 612 22.71 10.53 7.60
C PRO A 612 23.57 10.87 8.84
N HIS A 613 23.80 12.15 9.17
CA HIS A 613 24.42 12.52 10.45
C HIS A 613 23.51 12.20 11.63
N TYR A 614 22.18 12.21 11.42
CA TYR A 614 21.19 11.90 12.45
C TYR A 614 20.58 10.52 12.19
N TYR A 615 21.42 9.49 12.33
CA TYR A 615 21.11 8.13 11.90
C TYR A 615 20.18 7.35 12.86
N HIS A 616 19.99 7.86 14.08
CA HIS A 616 18.96 7.42 15.01
C HIS A 616 18.11 8.61 15.49
N LEU A 617 16.88 8.34 15.92
CA LEU A 617 15.98 9.37 16.43
C LEU A 617 16.61 10.18 17.58
N ASP A 618 17.25 9.51 18.54
CA ASP A 618 17.87 10.12 19.73
C ASP A 618 19.00 11.11 19.41
N THR A 619 19.60 11.05 18.22
CA THR A 619 20.63 12.03 17.79
C THR A 619 20.06 13.40 17.43
N ALA A 620 18.76 13.47 17.16
CA ALA A 620 18.07 14.70 16.74
C ALA A 620 16.76 14.96 17.49
N PHE A 621 16.41 14.14 18.48
CA PHE A 621 15.16 14.22 19.23
C PHE A 621 15.33 13.71 20.67
N CYS A 622 15.07 14.56 21.66
CA CYS A 622 15.15 14.21 23.07
C CYS A 622 13.88 14.62 23.82
N LEU A 623 13.31 13.66 24.56
CA LEU A 623 12.20 13.88 25.47
C LEU A 623 12.69 14.35 26.84
N LEU A 624 12.06 15.40 27.37
CA LEU A 624 12.30 15.89 28.72
C LEU A 624 11.13 15.54 29.65
N SER A 625 11.41 15.36 30.94
CA SER A 625 10.40 14.87 31.91
C SER A 625 9.18 15.79 32.07
N GLY A 626 9.29 17.09 31.77
CA GLY A 626 8.17 18.05 31.76
C GLY A 626 7.24 17.93 30.54
N GLY A 627 7.55 17.02 29.61
CA GLY A 627 6.88 16.84 28.33
C GLY A 627 7.38 17.79 27.24
N ASP A 628 8.42 18.59 27.51
CA ASP A 628 9.16 19.31 26.48
C ASP A 628 9.96 18.35 25.61
N VAL A 629 10.19 18.76 24.36
CA VAL A 629 10.94 17.99 23.38
C VAL A 629 11.98 18.90 22.75
N VAL A 630 13.25 18.53 22.88
CA VAL A 630 14.35 19.17 22.15
C VAL A 630 14.52 18.43 20.84
N TYR A 631 14.48 19.12 19.70
CA TYR A 631 14.69 18.47 18.41
C TYR A 631 15.46 19.35 17.41
N HIS A 632 16.10 18.70 16.44
CA HIS A 632 16.75 19.38 15.32
C HIS A 632 15.89 19.26 14.04
N PRO A 633 15.25 20.34 13.56
CA PRO A 633 14.26 20.25 12.48
C PRO A 633 14.80 19.68 11.16
N ALA A 634 16.05 19.97 10.80
CA ALA A 634 16.60 19.57 9.51
C ALA A 634 16.83 18.04 9.40
N ALA A 635 16.81 17.32 10.52
CA ALA A 635 16.92 15.87 10.54
C ALA A 635 15.66 15.15 10.00
N PHE A 636 14.51 15.83 9.90
CA PHE A 636 13.22 15.21 9.59
C PHE A 636 12.63 15.66 8.26
N THR A 637 11.80 14.81 7.64
CA THR A 637 10.95 15.23 6.51
C THR A 637 9.98 16.34 6.90
N GLU A 638 9.42 17.05 5.91
CA GLU A 638 8.36 18.05 6.15
C GLU A 638 7.15 17.45 6.87
N GLU A 639 6.75 16.23 6.48
CA GLU A 639 5.68 15.48 7.14
C GLU A 639 6.03 15.17 8.60
N GLY A 640 7.26 14.68 8.87
CA GLY A 640 7.73 14.44 10.23
C GLY A 640 7.72 15.70 11.08
N ARG A 641 8.22 16.83 10.56
CA ARG A 641 8.16 18.13 11.25
C ARG A 641 6.74 18.60 11.54
N ALA A 642 5.81 18.36 10.62
CA ALA A 642 4.40 18.69 10.83
C ALA A 642 3.78 17.82 11.95
N GLN A 643 4.09 16.52 11.97
CA GLN A 643 3.64 15.60 13.02
C GLN A 643 4.18 15.98 14.40
N ILE A 644 5.49 16.25 14.50
CA ILE A 644 6.13 16.69 15.76
C ILE A 644 5.44 17.95 16.27
N ARG A 645 5.26 18.97 15.42
CA ARG A 645 4.59 20.23 15.82
C ARG A 645 3.14 20.00 16.26
N ALA A 646 2.39 19.16 15.56
CA ALA A 646 0.99 18.87 15.90
C ALA A 646 0.85 18.18 17.27
N ILE A 647 1.76 17.27 17.60
CA ILE A 647 1.69 16.44 18.82
C ILE A 647 2.35 17.15 20.01
N VAL A 648 3.49 17.80 19.79
CA VAL A 648 4.27 18.44 20.87
C VAL A 648 3.74 19.83 21.18
N GLY A 649 3.40 20.64 20.17
CA GLY A 649 2.91 22.01 20.32
C GLY A 649 3.92 22.98 20.90
N ASP A 650 3.49 23.77 21.89
CA ASP A 650 4.22 24.83 22.60
C ASP A 650 5.38 24.33 23.50
N LYS A 651 5.47 23.01 23.64
CA LYS A 651 6.52 22.29 24.37
C LYS A 651 7.72 21.91 23.51
N LEU A 652 7.75 22.37 22.26
CA LEU A 652 8.83 22.08 21.34
C LEU A 652 9.97 23.11 21.52
N ILE A 653 11.20 22.61 21.63
CA ILE A 653 12.43 23.38 21.74
C ILE A 653 13.30 23.03 20.53
N GLU A 654 13.56 24.02 19.67
CA GLU A 654 14.45 23.83 18.52
C GLU A 654 15.90 23.92 18.98
N ALA A 655 16.65 22.84 18.76
CA ALA A 655 18.07 22.80 19.04
C ALA A 655 18.83 23.69 18.03
N PRO A 656 19.69 24.61 18.50
CA PRO A 656 20.61 25.32 17.63
C PRO A 656 21.47 24.35 16.80
N GLN A 657 21.88 24.80 15.60
CA GLN A 657 22.72 24.01 14.71
C GLN A 657 24.00 23.52 15.41
N GLU A 658 24.63 24.39 16.20
CA GLU A 658 25.82 24.07 16.99
C GLU A 658 25.61 22.88 17.94
N ASP A 659 24.46 22.83 18.62
CA ASP A 659 24.15 21.73 19.53
C ASP A 659 23.90 20.43 18.77
N ALA A 660 23.22 20.49 17.62
CA ALA A 660 23.00 19.32 16.79
C ALA A 660 24.32 18.76 16.22
N GLU A 661 25.21 19.63 15.73
CA GLU A 661 26.54 19.28 15.20
C GLU A 661 27.52 18.76 16.27
N ASN A 662 27.22 18.98 17.55
CA ASN A 662 28.02 18.48 18.66
C ASN A 662 27.28 17.41 19.49
N LEU A 663 26.21 16.82 18.94
CA LEU A 663 25.38 15.77 19.57
C LEU A 663 24.78 16.19 20.93
N GLY A 664 24.60 17.48 21.17
CA GLY A 664 23.97 18.03 22.38
C GLY A 664 22.52 17.63 22.56
N VAL A 665 21.82 17.27 21.47
CA VAL A 665 20.46 16.72 21.53
C VAL A 665 20.44 15.30 22.07
N ASN A 666 21.48 14.50 21.82
CA ASN A 666 21.61 13.12 22.29
C ASN A 666 21.88 13.07 23.80
N SER A 667 20.80 13.23 24.55
CA SER A 667 20.82 13.59 25.96
C SER A 667 19.82 12.78 26.77
N VAL A 668 20.08 12.67 28.08
CA VAL A 668 19.24 11.90 29.00
C VAL A 668 18.67 12.84 30.06
N CYS A 669 17.36 12.75 30.29
CA CYS A 669 16.67 13.58 31.27
C CYS A 669 16.15 12.76 32.46
N PHE A 670 16.46 13.21 33.68
CA PHE A 670 15.94 12.70 34.94
C PHE A 670 15.25 13.81 35.71
N GLY A 671 13.92 13.81 35.74
CA GLY A 671 13.17 14.91 36.36
C GLY A 671 13.53 16.25 35.70
N ALA A 672 14.12 17.16 36.48
CA ALA A 672 14.58 18.46 35.98
C ALA A 672 16.02 18.44 35.44
N ASP A 673 16.79 17.37 35.64
CA ASP A 673 18.20 17.31 35.28
C ASP A 673 18.39 16.74 33.87
N VAL A 674 19.06 17.48 32.98
CA VAL A 674 19.36 17.08 31.60
C VAL A 674 20.87 16.88 31.49
N VAL A 675 21.30 15.68 31.12
CA VAL A 675 22.70 15.29 30.97
C VAL A 675 23.03 15.13 29.49
N LEU A 676 24.01 15.89 29.02
CA LEU A 676 24.38 16.02 27.60
C LEU A 676 25.88 16.24 27.42
N CYS A 677 26.40 16.05 26.20
CA CYS A 677 27.82 16.22 25.91
C CYS A 677 28.25 17.64 25.54
N HIS A 678 27.34 18.44 25.01
CA HIS A 678 27.57 19.83 24.58
C HIS A 678 26.30 20.65 24.73
N CYS A 679 26.44 21.88 25.23
CA CYS A 679 25.33 22.83 25.34
C CYS A 679 25.82 24.22 24.97
N SER A 680 25.31 24.80 23.88
CA SER A 680 25.50 26.21 23.58
C SER A 680 24.81 27.09 24.63
N ASP A 681 25.24 28.34 24.76
CA ASP A 681 24.60 29.30 25.67
C ASP A 681 23.11 29.52 25.32
N ALA A 682 22.75 29.43 24.04
CA ALA A 682 21.38 29.58 23.56
C ALA A 682 20.48 28.42 24.01
N LEU A 683 20.95 27.17 23.85
CA LEU A 683 20.20 26.01 24.31
C LEU A 683 20.11 25.98 25.84
N ARG A 684 21.22 26.29 26.53
CA ARG A 684 21.26 26.38 27.99
C ARG A 684 20.24 27.38 28.52
N ALA A 685 20.24 28.61 28.01
CA ALA A 685 19.30 29.65 28.43
C ALA A 685 17.84 29.20 28.24
N THR A 686 17.55 28.50 27.14
CA THR A 686 16.20 27.98 26.86
C THR A 686 15.79 26.88 27.83
N LEU A 687 16.68 25.93 28.12
CA LEU A 687 16.44 24.83 29.07
C LEU A 687 16.27 25.34 30.50
N GLU A 688 17.15 26.25 30.94
CA GLU A 688 17.10 26.83 32.28
C GLU A 688 15.85 27.71 32.46
N ALA A 689 15.45 28.48 31.44
CA ALA A 689 14.20 29.24 31.45
C ALA A 689 12.94 28.34 31.55
N ARG A 690 13.03 27.10 31.07
CA ARG A 690 11.98 26.08 31.18
C ARG A 690 12.04 25.28 32.49
N GLY A 691 13.00 25.60 33.37
CA GLY A 691 13.15 25.00 34.70
C GLY A 691 14.04 23.76 34.75
N TYR A 692 14.80 23.47 33.70
CA TYR A 692 15.74 22.35 33.64
C TYR A 692 17.14 22.76 34.15
N ARG A 693 17.88 21.79 34.70
CA ARG A 693 19.29 21.92 35.10
C ARG A 693 20.17 21.18 34.11
N VAL A 694 21.10 21.90 33.50
CA VAL A 694 21.96 21.38 32.41
C VAL A 694 23.29 20.88 32.97
N HIS A 695 23.56 19.59 32.81
CA HIS A 695 24.82 18.93 33.19
C HIS A 695 25.60 18.53 31.95
N VAL A 696 26.71 19.22 31.68
CA VAL A 696 27.56 18.92 30.54
C VAL A 696 28.65 17.92 30.94
N VAL A 697 28.69 16.78 30.27
CA VAL A 697 29.72 15.73 30.44
C VAL A 697 30.41 15.53 29.10
N PRO A 698 31.66 15.98 28.91
CA PRO A 698 32.35 15.83 27.62
C PRO A 698 32.51 14.36 27.21
N LEU A 699 32.03 14.01 26.02
CA LEU A 699 32.04 12.65 25.45
C LEU A 699 32.77 12.57 24.11
N GLY A 700 33.79 13.42 23.90
CA GLY A 700 34.41 13.66 22.59
C GLY A 700 34.89 12.40 21.84
N SER A 701 35.31 11.33 22.54
CA SER A 701 35.66 10.07 21.88
C SER A 701 34.42 9.34 21.31
N PHE A 702 33.28 9.38 22.00
CA PHE A 702 32.03 8.78 21.52
C PHE A 702 31.39 9.64 20.42
N ASN A 703 31.50 10.97 20.51
CA ASN A 703 30.97 11.85 19.47
C ASN A 703 31.60 11.56 18.08
N ARG A 704 32.83 11.04 18.04
CA ARG A 704 33.52 10.61 16.81
C ARG A 704 32.93 9.35 16.18
N SER A 705 32.08 8.61 16.87
CA SER A 705 31.29 7.51 16.28
C SER A 705 29.82 7.90 16.05
N GLY A 706 29.44 9.14 16.40
CA GLY A 706 28.08 9.65 16.28
C GLY A 706 27.20 9.42 17.51
N GLY A 707 27.75 8.89 18.61
CA GLY A 707 26.99 8.61 19.85
C GLY A 707 27.34 9.53 21.00
N ALA A 708 26.38 9.78 21.90
CA ALA A 708 26.60 10.53 23.14
C ALA A 708 25.81 9.94 24.33
N ALA A 709 25.30 10.77 25.23
CA ALA A 709 24.78 10.35 26.52
C ALA A 709 23.61 9.36 26.42
N TYR A 710 22.69 9.56 25.46
CA TYR A 710 21.56 8.65 25.26
C TYR A 710 22.02 7.31 24.70
N CYS A 711 22.85 7.31 23.66
CA CYS A 711 23.32 6.07 23.03
C CYS A 711 24.01 5.12 24.03
N LEU A 712 24.77 5.69 24.98
CA LEU A 712 25.50 4.97 26.02
C LEU A 712 24.61 4.41 27.15
N THR A 713 23.29 4.63 27.09
CA THR A 713 22.38 4.43 28.22
C THR A 713 21.08 3.77 27.80
N LEU A 714 20.84 2.54 28.26
CA LEU A 714 19.53 1.90 28.13
C LEU A 714 18.74 2.00 29.44
N ARG A 715 17.52 2.55 29.37
CA ARG A 715 16.57 2.55 30.50
C ARG A 715 15.82 1.24 30.61
N LEU A 716 15.80 0.65 31.81
CA LEU A 716 15.05 -0.56 32.13
C LEU A 716 13.75 -0.27 32.90
N ASP A 717 13.60 0.93 33.42
CA ASP A 717 12.53 1.36 34.33
C ASP A 717 11.30 1.96 33.64
N ASN A 718 11.22 1.90 32.32
CA ASN A 718 10.07 2.45 31.58
C ASN A 718 8.79 1.68 31.88
N LEU A 719 7.74 2.40 32.29
CA LEU A 719 6.43 1.85 32.65
C LEU A 719 5.30 2.62 31.94
N TYR A 720 4.37 1.87 31.32
CA TYR A 720 3.14 2.36 30.70
C TYR A 720 1.91 1.96 31.53
N LYS A 721 1.84 0.73 32.06
CA LYS A 721 0.69 0.22 32.85
C LYS A 721 0.73 0.49 34.36
N GLY A 722 1.63 1.34 34.85
CA GLY A 722 1.68 1.72 36.27
C GLY A 722 2.05 0.59 37.24
N ARG A 723 2.80 -0.42 36.78
CA ARG A 723 3.32 -1.50 37.66
C ARG A 723 4.32 -0.92 38.66
N THR A 724 4.18 -1.26 39.94
CA THR A 724 5.27 -1.10 40.91
C THR A 724 6.22 -2.28 40.75
N ARG A 725 7.51 -2.02 40.47
CA ARG A 725 8.54 -3.06 40.63
C ARG A 725 8.61 -3.40 42.11
N GLY A 726 8.37 -4.67 42.46
CA GLY A 726 8.45 -5.13 43.84
C GLY A 726 9.84 -4.85 44.40
N GLY A 727 9.93 -3.98 45.40
CA GLY A 727 11.16 -3.81 46.18
C GLY A 727 11.37 -5.06 47.03
N GLU A 728 12.34 -5.88 46.68
CA GLU A 728 12.84 -6.89 47.61
C GLU A 728 13.57 -6.20 48.76
N LYS A 729 13.11 -6.52 49.96
CA LYS A 729 13.79 -6.23 51.22
C LYS A 729 15.21 -6.81 51.15
N LEU A 730 16.21 -5.93 51.31
CA LEU A 730 17.52 -6.31 51.83
C LEU A 730 17.32 -7.03 53.18
N ALA A 731 17.71 -8.29 53.26
CA ALA A 731 17.95 -9.00 54.51
C ALA A 731 19.45 -9.32 54.59
N ALA A 732 20.07 -8.70 55.61
CA ALA A 732 21.39 -8.92 56.24
C ALA A 732 22.54 -9.53 55.42
#